data_AF-A0AAJ0C7F6-F1
#
_entry.id   AF-A0AAJ0C7F6-F1
#
_cell.length_a   1.000
_cell.length_b   1.000
_cell.length_c   1.000
_cell.angle_alpha   90.00
_cell.angle_beta   90.00
_cell.angle_gamma   90.00
#
_symmetry.space_group_name_H-M   'P 1'
#
loop_
_entity.id
_entity.type
_entity.pdbx_description
1 polymer ?
#
loop_
_entity_poly.entity_id
_entity_poly.type
_entity_poly.pdbx_seq_one_letter_code
_entity_poly.pdbx_strand_id
1 'polypeptide(L)'
;MDLTKYIVSSRETALLYGDYATYRTQLSGKLLNSRKKLNVATKSRGKFHVKPQITPEQVAEDQEYVRLQLLTAERAWANAMAMKAAHSADTKGISGKTRSHIVSRLDKGAKTAEKLVEALSQTAITGASETDVLEVRAYAALLKGTALFEKQSWDLCLRSYSTARIIYSALSTSAKGDIFKDLVTETIDPSIRYAAYQLEIPRTQPIPTIARKGFPHSDATLVESINKLNPSILKHGDQDPSQGTPTTLTWRSREVKIEDAAIAVAWAAVQTAKSRLVDKLASSAASPPRDQAGAYDDILIATQDAVDATKQAIDELRGEGVPQSDPRMQSLQITRTAVNYEMISWRIGRNRVLMGEKDGATTDSASPSRRKAAKDDSDPASRKEETPGRQIARLKEKVVLYDGTLQSLESIKELPGVAADQELSVQLDATVGYFSALKSLAIARSHSLAGNATNALALIKYAHDRCEESLPVLSAGKAASPSGARNILVTREDIGALGSLLVGELQRSRALVEISNFRKTANVSGSKGPSIPLVERLTEYPSDGIDLENIVVYPPKLEPVPVKPIFLDVAWNYINYPEKQIQPGQGGKDSGPELSAKGGEEAKPRKKGCTLAGLSRNSYPILAAMEDESVSLISPPKAKGKPVPQSTFMVLIAMFVVAVLALGLSLGLGFRMSWASSHSLSHALQDDSRHSMLSDMLVNSTELDLKTDFVVSDKPTIREFKFTVSQAYASPDGVQKPMILVNGQSPGPLIEANSGDTIRVYVLNQMENTSTSIHWHGIAQRNTPWMDGVTGVSQCAIPPGSNFTYEFQVIGQRGTFWYHAYTAVQYTDGLFGPIVIHDPGEMVPAYDDEKIIHLGDNYHASGEALLQSYLRPDSKRSPDDPGVEPLPDNFLINGRHTFNCSVRSSTRPAPSNPDNDDEAPACTGGQLYSTKVRPGHAVRLRLINHSSYMSFWFSIDNHTVTIVEMDGVEVEPIPSRGVYVNVGQRYSVIVRADQAVGSYHMRATLPQTCFVPYWLHTSTGLESIGYEARALLSYDDDPPPVVVVDVAGNTSNPHGAARNRLRGDVWEGCDDMPFDEPVPVRRRPAVGVAEGDMHSVTFQFQRAGEVNRISINRTSSAAYHGDAQLWQAMDQDFEFGRGGNHHKRDFRLDQQVLLVPEADKGVQIVINSRDIVGWGAGEYRGGGATTTWNLENPMRRDTVTVPSEWHVVIRFAADNPGIWALHCHVAWHMEASRSWQFTGSEGTR
;
A
#
# COMPACT_ATOMS: atom_id res chain seq x y z
N MET A 1 25.30 29.31 -18.54
CA MET A 1 24.69 28.62 -19.70
C MET A 1 24.04 27.27 -19.33
N ASP A 2 24.13 26.80 -18.08
CA ASP A 2 23.36 25.66 -17.54
C ASP A 2 23.64 24.34 -18.28
N LEU A 3 24.91 24.11 -18.62
CA LEU A 3 25.33 23.09 -19.59
C LEU A 3 25.20 21.67 -19.03
N THR A 4 25.57 21.49 -17.75
CA THR A 4 25.41 20.25 -17.00
C THR A 4 23.92 19.92 -16.84
N LYS A 5 23.10 20.92 -16.48
CA LYS A 5 21.65 20.79 -16.34
C LYS A 5 20.97 20.41 -17.66
N TYR A 6 21.39 21.01 -18.78
CA TYR A 6 20.89 20.66 -20.12
C TYR A 6 21.22 19.21 -20.51
N ILE A 7 22.39 18.72 -20.12
CA ILE A 7 22.82 17.32 -20.37
C ILE A 7 22.07 16.35 -19.45
N VAL A 8 22.06 16.59 -18.14
CA VAL A 8 21.44 15.70 -17.15
C VAL A 8 19.94 15.56 -17.42
N SER A 9 19.21 16.66 -17.57
CA SER A 9 17.78 16.61 -17.95
C SER A 9 17.51 15.99 -19.32
N SER A 10 18.43 16.11 -20.29
CA SER A 10 18.33 15.40 -21.58
C SER A 10 18.55 13.89 -21.46
N ARG A 11 19.27 13.42 -20.45
CA ARG A 11 19.45 11.99 -20.14
C ARG A 11 18.25 11.45 -19.36
N GLU A 12 17.85 12.11 -18.28
CA GLU A 12 16.66 11.77 -17.48
C GLU A 12 15.42 11.60 -18.35
N THR A 13 15.07 12.64 -19.13
CA THR A 13 13.88 12.63 -20.02
C THR A 13 13.95 11.65 -21.18
N ALA A 14 15.11 11.04 -21.45
CA ALA A 14 15.27 10.00 -22.46
C ALA A 14 15.28 8.60 -21.86
N LEU A 15 15.95 8.41 -20.72
CA LEU A 15 16.10 7.12 -20.04
C LEU A 15 14.87 6.72 -19.23
N LEU A 16 14.05 7.68 -18.80
CA LEU A 16 12.73 7.43 -18.20
C LEU A 16 11.74 6.75 -19.18
N TYR A 17 12.03 6.78 -20.49
CA TYR A 17 11.15 6.27 -21.55
C TYR A 17 11.88 5.44 -22.63
N GLY A 18 13.09 4.92 -22.36
CA GLY A 18 13.76 3.97 -23.27
C GLY A 18 15.29 3.92 -23.20
N ASP A 19 15.86 2.92 -23.86
CA ASP A 19 17.30 2.61 -23.86
C ASP A 19 18.20 3.71 -24.49
N TYR A 20 19.49 3.67 -24.12
CA TYR A 20 20.58 4.47 -24.69
C TYR A 20 20.64 4.45 -26.23
N ALA A 21 20.23 3.36 -26.91
CA ALA A 21 20.13 3.30 -28.37
C ALA A 21 19.04 4.26 -28.92
N THR A 22 17.92 4.38 -28.20
CA THR A 22 16.85 5.34 -28.48
C THR A 22 17.33 6.77 -28.19
N TYR A 23 17.96 7.02 -27.04
CA TYR A 23 18.56 8.33 -26.72
C TYR A 23 19.58 8.77 -27.79
N ARG A 24 20.48 7.88 -28.23
CA ARG A 24 21.43 8.12 -29.33
C ARG A 24 20.73 8.50 -30.65
N THR A 25 19.56 7.94 -30.91
CA THR A 25 18.76 8.21 -32.11
C THR A 25 18.06 9.57 -32.01
N GLN A 26 17.45 9.88 -30.87
CA GLN A 26 16.92 11.22 -30.58
C GLN A 26 18.01 12.30 -30.68
N LEU A 27 19.19 12.06 -30.09
CA LEU A 27 20.36 12.94 -30.19
C LEU A 27 20.83 13.13 -31.64
N SER A 28 20.71 12.11 -32.49
CA SER A 28 21.02 12.24 -33.93
C SER A 28 20.04 13.17 -34.64
N GLY A 29 18.75 13.14 -34.27
CA GLY A 29 17.73 14.10 -34.72
C GLY A 29 17.97 15.52 -34.21
N LYS A 30 18.17 15.70 -32.90
CA LYS A 30 18.53 17.00 -32.27
C LYS A 30 19.75 17.61 -32.97
N LEU A 31 20.81 16.82 -33.16
CA LEU A 31 22.06 17.23 -33.82
C LEU A 31 21.88 17.60 -35.30
N LEU A 32 20.97 16.92 -36.03
CA LEU A 32 20.63 17.29 -37.41
C LEU A 32 19.86 18.63 -37.45
N ASN A 33 18.97 18.87 -36.49
CA ASN A 33 18.17 20.10 -36.44
C ASN A 33 19.01 21.33 -36.08
N SER A 34 19.92 21.25 -35.10
CA SER A 34 20.87 22.35 -34.83
C SER A 34 21.78 22.64 -36.04
N ARG A 35 22.17 21.60 -36.81
CA ARG A 35 22.91 21.78 -38.08
C ARG A 35 22.09 22.45 -39.19
N LYS A 36 20.76 22.28 -39.19
CA LYS A 36 19.86 23.01 -40.11
C LYS A 36 19.75 24.48 -39.70
N LYS A 37 19.54 24.79 -38.41
CA LYS A 37 19.49 26.17 -37.89
C LYS A 37 20.75 26.96 -38.28
N LEU A 38 21.92 26.38 -37.98
CA LEU A 38 23.23 26.98 -38.25
C LEU A 38 23.64 26.93 -39.74
N ASN A 39 22.78 26.45 -40.64
CA ASN A 39 23.04 26.21 -42.07
C ASN A 39 24.22 25.28 -42.41
N VAL A 40 24.95 24.74 -41.42
CA VAL A 40 26.04 23.74 -41.59
C VAL A 40 25.51 22.32 -41.89
N ALA A 41 24.33 22.20 -42.49
CA ALA A 41 23.74 20.92 -42.92
C ALA A 41 24.30 20.49 -44.28
N THR A 42 24.75 19.24 -44.39
CA THR A 42 25.11 18.65 -45.68
C THR A 42 23.86 18.44 -46.52
N LYS A 43 23.78 19.10 -47.67
CA LYS A 43 22.65 19.00 -48.61
C LYS A 43 22.45 17.54 -49.07
N SER A 44 21.20 17.15 -49.29
CA SER A 44 20.87 15.80 -49.80
C SER A 44 21.59 15.53 -51.13
N ARG A 45 22.18 14.34 -51.26
CA ARG A 45 23.06 13.92 -52.39
C ARG A 45 24.31 14.80 -52.64
N GLY A 46 24.66 15.71 -51.72
CA GLY A 46 25.90 16.49 -51.80
C GLY A 46 27.15 15.67 -51.43
N LYS A 47 28.33 16.09 -51.93
CA LYS A 47 29.62 15.52 -51.50
C LYS A 47 29.83 15.76 -50.00
N PHE A 48 30.44 14.79 -49.30
CA PHE A 48 30.83 14.96 -47.91
C PHE A 48 32.06 15.87 -47.82
N HIS A 49 31.95 16.94 -47.03
CA HIS A 49 33.08 17.79 -46.65
C HIS A 49 33.36 17.60 -45.16
N VAL A 50 34.65 17.50 -44.81
CA VAL A 50 35.09 17.56 -43.41
C VAL A 50 34.68 18.92 -42.86
N LYS A 51 33.96 18.93 -41.74
CA LYS A 51 33.47 20.19 -41.15
C LYS A 51 34.63 20.91 -40.45
N PRO A 52 34.72 22.24 -40.56
CA PRO A 52 35.70 23.01 -39.79
C PRO A 52 35.44 22.84 -38.29
N GLN A 53 36.45 23.13 -37.48
CA GLN A 53 36.28 23.24 -36.04
C GLN A 53 35.51 24.52 -35.71
N ILE A 54 34.72 24.49 -34.63
CA ILE A 54 33.98 25.67 -34.16
C ILE A 54 34.99 26.69 -33.64
N THR A 55 34.86 27.95 -34.06
CA THR A 55 35.76 29.02 -33.62
C THR A 55 35.14 29.85 -32.49
N PRO A 56 35.93 30.57 -31.66
CA PRO A 56 35.41 31.41 -30.57
C PRO A 56 34.43 32.49 -31.05
N GLU A 57 34.63 33.03 -32.26
CA GLU A 57 33.78 34.05 -32.87
C GLU A 57 32.39 33.50 -33.21
N GLN A 58 32.33 32.26 -33.73
CA GLN A 58 31.06 31.57 -34.00
C GLN A 58 30.24 31.33 -32.73
N VAL A 59 30.91 31.06 -31.61
CA VAL A 59 30.26 30.91 -30.28
C VAL A 59 29.70 32.24 -29.77
N ALA A 60 30.33 33.36 -30.12
CA ALA A 60 29.83 34.70 -29.82
C ALA A 60 28.63 35.11 -30.72
N GLU A 61 28.58 34.60 -31.96
CA GLU A 61 27.46 34.82 -32.88
C GLU A 61 26.20 34.01 -32.53
N ASP A 62 26.32 32.71 -32.20
CA ASP A 62 25.18 31.86 -31.80
C ASP A 62 25.56 30.78 -30.76
N GLN A 63 24.87 30.82 -29.62
CA GLN A 63 24.98 29.82 -28.55
C GLN A 63 24.64 28.39 -29.00
N GLU A 64 23.88 28.20 -30.08
CA GLU A 64 23.57 26.88 -30.65
C GLU A 64 24.85 26.14 -31.13
N TYR A 65 25.97 26.83 -31.40
CA TYR A 65 27.27 26.18 -31.63
C TYR A 65 27.79 25.42 -30.39
N VAL A 66 27.56 25.93 -29.18
CA VAL A 66 27.88 25.21 -27.92
C VAL A 66 27.05 23.93 -27.83
N ARG A 67 25.74 24.03 -28.10
CA ARG A 67 24.83 22.86 -28.12
C ARG A 67 25.21 21.84 -29.20
N LEU A 68 25.63 22.28 -30.38
CA LEU A 68 26.10 21.41 -31.47
C LEU A 68 27.27 20.52 -31.04
N GLN A 69 28.19 21.06 -30.24
CA GLN A 69 29.35 20.34 -29.73
C GLN A 69 28.97 19.39 -28.58
N LEU A 70 28.15 19.85 -27.62
CA LEU A 70 27.65 18.99 -26.53
C LEU A 70 26.80 17.82 -27.05
N LEU A 71 25.88 18.05 -27.99
CA LEU A 71 25.11 16.98 -28.65
C LEU A 71 26.00 16.01 -29.44
N THR A 72 27.18 16.45 -29.89
CA THR A 72 28.16 15.56 -30.55
C THR A 72 28.90 14.69 -29.53
N ALA A 73 29.21 15.21 -28.34
CA ALA A 73 29.80 14.45 -27.23
C ALA A 73 28.79 13.47 -26.60
N GLU A 74 27.60 13.94 -26.24
CA GLU A 74 26.51 13.11 -25.69
C GLU A 74 26.15 11.95 -26.61
N ARG A 75 26.10 12.16 -27.93
CA ARG A 75 25.80 11.08 -28.88
C ARG A 75 26.93 10.04 -28.96
N ALA A 76 28.17 10.42 -28.67
CA ALA A 76 29.27 9.47 -28.56
C ALA A 76 29.20 8.67 -27.25
N TRP A 77 28.86 9.33 -26.14
CA TRP A 77 28.59 8.71 -24.84
C TRP A 77 27.40 7.74 -24.88
N ALA A 78 26.24 8.16 -25.39
CA ALA A 78 25.06 7.30 -25.54
C ALA A 78 25.31 6.09 -26.45
N ASN A 79 26.14 6.25 -27.51
CA ASN A 79 26.57 5.10 -28.33
C ASN A 79 27.48 4.14 -27.55
N ALA A 80 28.28 4.62 -26.60
CA ALA A 80 29.12 3.76 -25.76
C ALA A 80 28.27 3.03 -24.71
N MET A 81 27.32 3.71 -24.08
CA MET A 81 26.43 3.11 -23.08
C MET A 81 25.43 2.12 -23.70
N ALA A 82 24.89 2.37 -24.90
CA ALA A 82 24.10 1.37 -25.64
C ALA A 82 24.91 0.10 -25.94
N MET A 83 26.21 0.23 -26.24
CA MET A 83 27.13 -0.91 -26.41
C MET A 83 27.51 -1.60 -25.09
N LYS A 84 27.33 -0.93 -23.95
CA LYS A 84 27.54 -1.52 -22.62
C LYS A 84 26.30 -2.26 -22.14
N ALA A 85 25.11 -1.65 -22.29
CA ALA A 85 23.82 -2.25 -21.95
C ALA A 85 23.50 -3.49 -22.80
N ALA A 86 23.73 -3.43 -24.12
CA ALA A 86 23.54 -4.59 -25.01
C ALA A 86 24.47 -5.80 -24.72
N HIS A 87 25.40 -5.67 -23.77
CA HIS A 87 26.34 -6.71 -23.35
C HIS A 87 26.38 -6.87 -21.81
N SER A 88 25.36 -6.40 -21.06
CA SER A 88 25.29 -6.60 -19.61
C SER A 88 24.78 -8.00 -19.23
N ALA A 89 23.97 -8.63 -20.07
CA ALA A 89 23.47 -10.01 -19.88
C ALA A 89 24.42 -11.11 -20.42
N ASP A 90 25.59 -10.75 -20.96
CA ASP A 90 26.60 -11.74 -21.37
C ASP A 90 27.36 -12.25 -20.12
N THR A 91 27.08 -13.49 -19.69
CA THR A 91 27.78 -14.16 -18.56
C THR A 91 29.30 -14.31 -18.76
N LYS A 92 29.81 -14.08 -19.98
CA LYS A 92 31.24 -14.05 -20.31
C LYS A 92 31.86 -12.65 -20.28
N GLY A 93 31.06 -11.62 -20.01
CA GLY A 93 31.45 -10.22 -19.92
C GLY A 93 31.81 -9.56 -21.25
N ILE A 94 31.93 -8.23 -21.22
CA ILE A 94 32.18 -7.40 -22.41
C ILE A 94 33.53 -7.76 -23.06
N SER A 95 33.45 -8.31 -24.29
CA SER A 95 34.62 -8.73 -25.08
C SER A 95 35.65 -7.62 -25.26
N GLY A 96 36.94 -7.96 -25.34
CA GLY A 96 38.02 -6.96 -25.51
C GLY A 96 37.87 -6.09 -26.76
N LYS A 97 37.30 -6.62 -27.85
CA LYS A 97 36.99 -5.88 -29.07
C LYS A 97 35.83 -4.89 -28.86
N THR A 98 34.77 -5.31 -28.17
CA THR A 98 33.65 -4.43 -27.79
C THR A 98 34.12 -3.34 -26.83
N ARG A 99 34.92 -3.69 -25.80
CA ARG A 99 35.48 -2.73 -24.82
C ARG A 99 36.38 -1.69 -25.49
N SER A 100 37.21 -2.10 -26.44
CA SER A 100 38.00 -1.17 -27.27
C SER A 100 37.10 -0.21 -28.07
N HIS A 101 35.95 -0.68 -28.58
CA HIS A 101 34.98 0.16 -29.28
C HIS A 101 34.28 1.15 -28.34
N ILE A 102 33.87 0.71 -27.14
CA ILE A 102 33.30 1.55 -26.07
C ILE A 102 34.28 2.65 -25.67
N VAL A 103 35.53 2.29 -25.34
CA VAL A 103 36.60 3.26 -25.00
C VAL A 103 36.84 4.25 -26.16
N SER A 104 36.87 3.79 -27.41
CA SER A 104 37.00 4.66 -28.59
C SER A 104 35.83 5.65 -28.76
N ARG A 105 34.63 5.30 -28.29
CA ARG A 105 33.46 6.18 -28.31
C ARG A 105 33.48 7.18 -27.16
N LEU A 106 33.86 6.76 -25.95
CA LEU A 106 34.02 7.65 -24.79
C LEU A 106 35.18 8.64 -24.98
N ASP A 107 36.34 8.19 -25.46
CA ASP A 107 37.50 9.03 -25.81
C ASP A 107 37.13 10.09 -26.86
N LYS A 108 36.34 9.72 -27.88
CA LYS A 108 35.80 10.67 -28.85
C LYS A 108 34.85 11.68 -28.22
N GLY A 109 34.04 11.28 -27.24
CA GLY A 109 33.20 12.18 -26.45
C GLY A 109 34.04 13.18 -25.66
N ALA A 110 35.01 12.68 -24.87
CA ALA A 110 35.93 13.49 -24.07
C ALA A 110 36.67 14.51 -24.95
N LYS A 111 37.31 14.10 -26.05
CA LYS A 111 38.00 15.00 -26.99
C LYS A 111 37.08 16.02 -27.68
N THR A 112 35.78 15.73 -27.78
CA THR A 112 34.77 16.69 -28.28
C THR A 112 34.47 17.75 -27.22
N ALA A 113 34.41 17.37 -25.95
CA ALA A 113 34.24 18.29 -24.82
C ALA A 113 35.51 19.10 -24.50
N GLU A 114 36.71 18.51 -24.56
CA GLU A 114 37.99 19.21 -24.36
C GLU A 114 38.16 20.38 -25.34
N LYS A 115 37.79 20.18 -26.62
CA LYS A 115 37.75 21.25 -27.64
C LYS A 115 36.72 22.34 -27.35
N LEU A 116 35.66 22.03 -26.60
CA LEU A 116 34.69 23.04 -26.16
C LEU A 116 35.24 23.85 -24.98
N VAL A 117 36.03 23.24 -24.08
CA VAL A 117 36.79 23.98 -23.07
C VAL A 117 37.78 24.93 -23.74
N GLU A 118 38.55 24.46 -24.73
CA GLU A 118 39.52 25.27 -25.51
C GLU A 118 38.87 26.52 -26.15
N ALA A 119 37.69 26.37 -26.77
CA ALA A 119 36.95 27.49 -27.35
C ALA A 119 36.39 28.45 -26.28
N LEU A 120 35.76 27.94 -25.22
CA LEU A 120 35.15 28.76 -24.16
C LEU A 120 36.16 29.43 -23.24
N SER A 121 37.39 28.91 -23.15
CA SER A 121 38.48 29.52 -22.36
C SER A 121 38.89 30.89 -22.91
N GLN A 122 38.55 31.21 -24.17
CA GLN A 122 38.68 32.55 -24.74
C GLN A 122 37.46 33.42 -24.37
N THR A 123 37.27 33.62 -23.07
CA THR A 123 36.11 34.32 -22.48
C THR A 123 35.93 35.75 -23.02
N ALA A 124 37.04 36.44 -23.32
CA ALA A 124 37.05 37.79 -23.88
C ALA A 124 36.44 37.90 -25.30
N ILE A 125 36.33 36.78 -26.04
CA ILE A 125 35.67 36.72 -27.35
C ILE A 125 34.28 36.09 -27.21
N THR A 126 34.16 34.98 -26.48
CA THR A 126 32.92 34.19 -26.38
C THR A 126 31.86 34.76 -25.44
N GLY A 127 32.23 35.66 -24.52
CA GLY A 127 31.33 36.16 -23.48
C GLY A 127 30.92 35.12 -22.42
N ALA A 128 31.59 33.96 -22.38
CA ALA A 128 31.30 32.90 -21.41
C ALA A 128 31.75 33.27 -19.98
N SER A 129 31.01 32.81 -18.96
CA SER A 129 31.40 33.02 -17.55
C SER A 129 32.48 32.03 -17.10
N GLU A 130 33.24 32.38 -16.04
CA GLU A 130 34.17 31.41 -15.41
C GLU A 130 33.44 30.12 -14.97
N THR A 131 32.18 30.21 -14.55
CA THR A 131 31.34 29.05 -14.19
C THR A 131 30.99 28.17 -15.39
N ASP A 132 30.74 28.74 -16.57
CA ASP A 132 30.48 27.97 -17.80
C ASP A 132 31.72 27.20 -18.27
N VAL A 133 32.91 27.82 -18.17
CA VAL A 133 34.18 27.16 -18.47
C VAL A 133 34.42 26.00 -17.49
N LEU A 134 34.14 26.19 -16.20
CA LEU A 134 34.26 25.15 -15.18
C LEU A 134 33.25 24.00 -15.38
N GLU A 135 31.99 24.28 -15.74
CA GLU A 135 31.00 23.24 -16.04
C GLU A 135 31.44 22.33 -17.20
N VAL A 136 31.87 22.89 -18.34
CA VAL A 136 32.35 22.08 -19.46
C VAL A 136 33.63 21.33 -19.10
N ARG A 137 34.52 21.94 -18.31
CA ARG A 137 35.76 21.30 -17.86
C ARG A 137 35.49 20.12 -16.91
N ALA A 138 34.51 20.22 -16.03
CA ALA A 138 34.06 19.11 -15.18
C ALA A 138 33.40 17.99 -16.00
N TYR A 139 32.54 18.33 -16.97
CA TYR A 139 31.92 17.36 -17.88
C TYR A 139 32.96 16.65 -18.78
N ALA A 140 33.97 17.36 -19.28
CA ALA A 140 35.08 16.78 -20.03
C ALA A 140 35.91 15.82 -19.16
N ALA A 141 36.21 16.21 -17.91
CA ALA A 141 36.90 15.35 -16.94
C ALA A 141 36.08 14.11 -16.57
N LEU A 142 34.75 14.23 -16.45
CA LEU A 142 33.82 13.11 -16.23
C LEU A 142 33.86 12.10 -17.40
N LEU A 143 33.70 12.57 -18.65
CA LEU A 143 33.80 11.69 -19.83
C LEU A 143 35.18 11.02 -19.92
N LYS A 144 36.26 11.75 -19.62
CA LYS A 144 37.62 11.22 -19.61
C LYS A 144 37.81 10.18 -18.49
N GLY A 145 37.23 10.41 -17.32
CA GLY A 145 37.13 9.43 -16.23
C GLY A 145 36.46 8.14 -16.68
N THR A 146 35.26 8.21 -17.27
CA THR A 146 34.57 7.01 -17.79
C THR A 146 35.39 6.26 -18.85
N ALA A 147 36.05 6.98 -19.76
CA ALA A 147 36.91 6.36 -20.77
C ALA A 147 38.13 5.64 -20.17
N LEU A 148 38.70 6.17 -19.08
CA LEU A 148 39.84 5.58 -18.38
C LEU A 148 39.45 4.45 -17.42
N PHE A 149 38.23 4.48 -16.87
CA PHE A 149 37.62 3.41 -16.08
C PHE A 149 37.40 2.16 -16.95
N GLU A 150 36.78 2.32 -18.12
CA GLU A 150 36.60 1.23 -19.11
C GLU A 150 37.94 0.73 -19.69
N LYS A 151 39.00 1.55 -19.62
CA LYS A 151 40.38 1.18 -19.94
C LYS A 151 41.13 0.55 -18.76
N GLN A 152 40.50 0.41 -17.58
CA GLN A 152 41.08 -0.12 -16.34
C GLN A 152 42.37 0.59 -15.90
N SER A 153 42.47 1.90 -16.18
CA SER A 153 43.65 2.73 -15.91
C SER A 153 43.48 3.53 -14.62
N TRP A 154 43.46 2.83 -13.47
CA TRP A 154 42.92 3.31 -12.20
C TRP A 154 43.50 4.64 -11.69
N ASP A 155 44.82 4.88 -11.78
CA ASP A 155 45.44 6.16 -11.38
C ASP A 155 44.93 7.35 -12.23
N LEU A 156 45.00 7.26 -13.56
CA LEU A 156 44.56 8.32 -14.46
C LEU A 156 43.04 8.54 -14.39
N CYS A 157 42.30 7.45 -14.17
CA CYS A 157 40.87 7.44 -13.87
C CYS A 157 40.58 8.23 -12.58
N LEU A 158 41.27 7.90 -11.48
CA LEU A 158 41.14 8.56 -10.19
C LEU A 158 41.41 10.07 -10.29
N ARG A 159 42.48 10.48 -10.98
CA ARG A 159 42.80 11.91 -11.22
C ARG A 159 41.70 12.64 -12.01
N SER A 160 41.14 11.99 -13.02
CA SER A 160 40.08 12.56 -13.87
C SER A 160 38.78 12.75 -13.09
N TYR A 161 38.33 11.73 -12.36
CA TYR A 161 37.16 11.85 -11.48
C TYR A 161 37.40 12.81 -10.32
N SER A 162 38.59 12.86 -9.72
CA SER A 162 38.95 13.82 -8.66
C SER A 162 38.82 15.27 -9.14
N THR A 163 39.24 15.53 -10.37
CA THR A 163 39.09 16.83 -11.04
C THR A 163 37.61 17.19 -11.20
N ALA A 164 36.78 16.28 -11.71
CA ALA A 164 35.34 16.51 -11.85
C ALA A 164 34.66 16.72 -10.48
N ARG A 165 34.99 15.90 -9.47
CA ARG A 165 34.44 15.96 -8.12
C ARG A 165 34.64 17.33 -7.49
N ILE A 166 35.88 17.84 -7.52
CA ILE A 166 36.24 19.10 -6.84
C ILE A 166 35.60 20.29 -7.56
N ILE A 167 35.54 20.30 -8.89
CA ILE A 167 34.86 21.38 -9.63
C ILE A 167 33.35 21.36 -9.34
N TYR A 168 32.67 20.21 -9.43
CA TYR A 168 31.24 20.15 -9.12
C TYR A 168 30.92 20.44 -7.65
N SER A 169 31.79 20.04 -6.71
CA SER A 169 31.66 20.39 -5.28
C SER A 169 31.78 21.91 -5.05
N ALA A 170 32.73 22.57 -5.72
CA ALA A 170 32.88 24.04 -5.66
C ALA A 170 31.66 24.74 -6.29
N LEU A 171 31.21 24.28 -7.46
CA LEU A 171 30.00 24.80 -8.12
C LEU A 171 28.75 24.63 -7.25
N SER A 172 28.56 23.48 -6.58
CA SER A 172 27.43 23.24 -5.66
C SER A 172 27.43 24.13 -4.41
N THR A 173 28.56 24.74 -4.06
CA THR A 173 28.66 25.73 -2.98
C THR A 173 28.20 27.12 -3.44
N SER A 174 28.51 27.48 -4.70
CA SER A 174 28.25 28.81 -5.26
C SER A 174 26.86 28.92 -5.90
N ALA A 175 26.47 27.91 -6.69
CA ALA A 175 25.16 27.78 -7.30
C ALA A 175 24.35 26.73 -6.53
N LYS A 176 23.17 27.12 -6.03
CA LYS A 176 22.21 26.23 -5.36
C LYS A 176 21.56 25.27 -6.38
N GLY A 177 22.30 24.25 -6.78
CA GLY A 177 21.85 23.20 -7.70
C GLY A 177 22.21 21.84 -7.15
N ASP A 178 21.21 21.14 -6.60
CA ASP A 178 21.40 19.81 -6.01
C ASP A 178 21.87 18.77 -7.04
N ILE A 179 21.51 18.96 -8.33
CA ILE A 179 22.05 18.26 -9.51
C ILE A 179 23.59 18.07 -9.47
N PHE A 180 24.34 19.05 -8.94
CA PHE A 180 25.80 18.95 -8.83
C PHE A 180 26.27 18.02 -7.70
N LYS A 181 25.47 17.90 -6.62
CA LYS A 181 25.67 16.92 -5.55
C LYS A 181 25.28 15.53 -6.04
N ASP A 182 24.11 15.40 -6.66
CA ASP A 182 23.54 14.15 -7.15
C ASP A 182 24.53 13.46 -8.12
N LEU A 183 25.03 14.21 -9.10
CA LEU A 183 26.07 13.75 -10.02
C LEU A 183 27.37 13.31 -9.31
N VAL A 184 27.74 13.96 -8.22
CA VAL A 184 28.89 13.59 -7.39
C VAL A 184 28.62 12.30 -6.60
N THR A 185 27.49 12.19 -5.91
CA THR A 185 27.15 11.04 -5.05
C THR A 185 26.80 9.78 -5.82
N GLU A 186 26.09 9.90 -6.95
CA GLU A 186 25.65 8.74 -7.75
C GLU A 186 26.74 8.22 -8.68
N THR A 187 27.52 9.11 -9.32
CA THR A 187 28.40 8.71 -10.44
C THR A 187 29.89 8.87 -10.16
N ILE A 188 30.31 9.90 -9.42
CA ILE A 188 31.72 10.23 -9.26
C ILE A 188 32.32 9.54 -8.03
N ASP A 189 31.66 9.62 -6.87
CA ASP A 189 32.17 9.07 -5.62
C ASP A 189 32.25 7.53 -5.61
N PRO A 190 31.26 6.78 -6.14
CA PRO A 190 31.39 5.33 -6.33
C PRO A 190 32.54 4.97 -7.28
N SER A 191 32.70 5.72 -8.39
CA SER A 191 33.82 5.52 -9.34
C SER A 191 35.18 5.77 -8.69
N ILE A 192 35.29 6.80 -7.83
CA ILE A 192 36.49 7.09 -7.04
C ILE A 192 36.75 5.99 -6.02
N ARG A 193 35.72 5.52 -5.29
CA ARG A 193 35.87 4.46 -4.27
C ARG A 193 36.31 3.14 -4.91
N TYR A 194 35.75 2.77 -6.06
CA TYR A 194 36.17 1.58 -6.80
C TYR A 194 37.61 1.70 -7.32
N ALA A 195 37.98 2.83 -7.93
CA ALA A 195 39.36 3.06 -8.38
C ALA A 195 40.36 3.09 -7.20
N ALA A 196 39.96 3.59 -6.03
CA ALA A 196 40.77 3.59 -4.82
C ALA A 196 40.96 2.18 -4.22
N TYR A 197 39.93 1.33 -4.27
CA TYR A 197 40.03 -0.09 -3.89
C TYR A 197 40.98 -0.86 -4.81
N GLN A 198 40.89 -0.64 -6.13
CA GLN A 198 41.82 -1.18 -7.14
C GLN A 198 43.27 -0.61 -7.06
N LEU A 199 43.51 0.33 -6.14
CA LEU A 199 44.81 0.92 -5.81
C LEU A 199 45.20 0.68 -4.34
N GLU A 200 44.55 -0.28 -3.67
CA GLU A 200 44.81 -0.70 -2.28
C GLU A 200 44.73 0.44 -1.23
N ILE A 201 44.01 1.52 -1.54
CA ILE A 201 43.83 2.66 -0.61
C ILE A 201 42.85 2.25 0.50
N PRO A 202 43.23 2.33 1.80
CA PRO A 202 42.36 1.91 2.90
C PRO A 202 40.96 2.56 2.91
N ARG A 203 39.92 1.74 3.12
CA ARG A 203 38.50 2.19 3.21
C ARG A 203 38.30 3.32 4.23
N THR A 204 39.12 3.34 5.29
CA THR A 204 39.14 4.35 6.36
C THR A 204 39.49 5.77 5.89
N GLN A 205 40.04 5.96 4.68
CA GLN A 205 40.24 7.30 4.11
C GLN A 205 38.93 7.83 3.47
N PRO A 206 38.44 9.02 3.87
CA PRO A 206 37.27 9.64 3.25
C PRO A 206 37.49 9.98 1.78
N ILE A 207 36.44 9.86 0.96
CA ILE A 207 36.48 10.16 -0.48
C ILE A 207 36.95 11.61 -0.76
N PRO A 208 36.55 12.67 -0.02
CA PRO A 208 37.11 14.01 -0.18
C PRO A 208 38.63 14.10 0.02
N THR A 209 39.21 13.24 0.87
CA THR A 209 40.67 13.20 1.11
C THR A 209 41.40 12.47 -0.01
N ILE A 210 40.79 11.42 -0.57
CA ILE A 210 41.30 10.73 -1.77
C ILE A 210 41.23 11.66 -2.98
N ALA A 211 40.11 12.38 -3.17
CA ALA A 211 39.92 13.32 -4.26
C ALA A 211 40.88 14.52 -4.20
N ARG A 212 41.15 15.07 -3.00
CA ARG A 212 42.20 16.09 -2.81
C ARG A 212 43.57 15.57 -3.29
N LYS A 213 43.98 14.36 -2.89
CA LYS A 213 45.24 13.73 -3.33
C LYS A 213 45.31 13.46 -4.84
N GLY A 214 44.17 13.18 -5.49
CA GLY A 214 44.08 12.95 -6.93
C GLY A 214 44.03 14.21 -7.79
N PHE A 215 43.96 15.40 -7.20
CA PHE A 215 43.73 16.65 -7.95
C PHE A 215 45.00 17.18 -8.65
N PRO A 216 44.92 17.63 -9.92
CA PRO A 216 46.06 18.19 -10.64
C PRO A 216 46.37 19.64 -10.22
N HIS A 217 47.08 19.80 -9.09
CA HIS A 217 47.58 21.08 -8.59
C HIS A 217 48.54 21.83 -9.55
N SER A 218 48.94 21.23 -10.67
CA SER A 218 49.84 21.81 -11.67
C SER A 218 49.18 22.86 -12.57
N ASP A 219 47.83 22.95 -12.61
CA ASP A 219 47.14 24.02 -13.32
C ASP A 219 46.76 25.16 -12.36
N ALA A 220 47.62 26.18 -12.32
CA ALA A 220 47.40 27.38 -11.51
C ALA A 220 46.10 28.12 -11.86
N THR A 221 45.68 28.13 -13.13
CA THR A 221 44.45 28.83 -13.56
C THR A 221 43.20 28.14 -13.01
N LEU A 222 43.18 26.81 -13.03
CA LEU A 222 42.10 26.02 -12.44
C LEU A 222 42.04 26.18 -10.92
N VAL A 223 43.21 26.17 -10.26
CA VAL A 223 43.32 26.37 -8.80
C VAL A 223 42.84 27.78 -8.41
N GLU A 224 43.13 28.82 -9.20
CA GLU A 224 42.65 30.18 -8.95
C GLU A 224 41.12 30.27 -9.04
N SER A 225 40.51 29.81 -10.15
CA SER A 225 39.05 29.86 -10.31
C SER A 225 38.29 29.00 -9.30
N ILE A 226 38.83 27.86 -8.86
CA ILE A 226 38.23 27.07 -7.77
C ILE A 226 38.31 27.82 -6.43
N ASN A 227 39.45 28.42 -6.09
CA ASN A 227 39.60 29.18 -4.85
C ASN A 227 38.74 30.46 -4.81
N LYS A 228 38.46 31.08 -5.97
CA LYS A 228 37.49 32.19 -6.09
C LYS A 228 36.06 31.77 -5.72
N LEU A 229 35.65 30.55 -6.08
CA LEU A 229 34.32 30.01 -5.78
C LEU A 229 34.21 29.46 -4.35
N ASN A 230 35.24 28.75 -3.88
CA ASN A 230 35.29 28.19 -2.53
C ASN A 230 36.74 28.14 -2.02
N PRO A 231 37.15 29.03 -1.09
CA PRO A 231 38.53 29.12 -0.60
C PRO A 231 38.87 28.13 0.52
N SER A 232 38.01 27.16 0.87
CA SER A 232 38.32 26.08 1.83
C SER A 232 38.52 24.72 1.15
N ILE A 233 37.91 24.48 -0.02
CA ILE A 233 37.86 23.14 -0.65
C ILE A 233 39.23 22.53 -1.03
N LEU A 234 40.25 23.37 -1.28
CA LEU A 234 41.62 22.96 -1.60
C LEU A 234 42.61 23.12 -0.43
N LYS A 235 42.17 23.58 0.74
CA LYS A 235 43.07 23.78 1.90
C LYS A 235 43.22 22.51 2.72
N HIS A 236 44.43 22.32 3.26
CA HIS A 236 44.66 21.55 4.47
C HIS A 236 44.62 22.51 5.67
N GLY A 237 43.83 22.19 6.69
CA GLY A 237 43.76 22.96 7.93
C GLY A 237 42.48 22.67 8.72
N ASP A 238 42.64 21.97 9.84
CA ASP A 238 41.86 22.00 11.11
C ASP A 238 40.32 21.93 11.10
N GLN A 239 39.69 21.72 9.93
CA GLN A 239 38.25 21.46 9.78
C GLN A 239 37.96 20.15 9.00
N ASP A 240 38.94 19.25 8.91
CA ASP A 240 38.68 17.84 8.61
C ASP A 240 38.08 17.17 9.86
N PRO A 241 36.85 16.62 9.83
CA PRO A 241 36.21 16.02 11.02
C PRO A 241 36.98 14.83 11.64
N SER A 242 37.92 14.25 10.89
CA SER A 242 38.70 13.06 11.23
C SER A 242 39.82 13.27 12.26
N GLN A 243 39.91 14.42 12.93
CA GLN A 243 40.73 14.57 14.15
C GLN A 243 39.92 14.43 15.46
N GLY A 244 38.58 14.46 15.38
CA GLY A 244 37.69 14.24 16.54
C GLY A 244 37.04 12.85 16.58
N THR A 245 37.30 11.98 15.60
CA THR A 245 36.65 10.66 15.47
C THR A 245 37.15 9.68 16.54
N PRO A 246 36.28 9.16 17.44
CA PRO A 246 36.67 8.16 18.42
C PRO A 246 37.05 6.84 17.75
N THR A 247 38.14 6.23 18.21
CA THR A 247 38.65 4.95 17.69
C THR A 247 38.16 3.74 18.49
N THR A 248 37.59 3.96 19.67
CA THR A 248 36.97 2.92 20.52
C THR A 248 35.62 3.36 21.08
N LEU A 249 34.83 2.37 21.48
CA LEU A 249 33.52 2.50 22.12
C LEU A 249 33.47 1.54 23.32
N THR A 250 33.06 2.04 24.48
CA THR A 250 32.96 1.24 25.71
C THR A 250 31.51 0.87 26.01
N TRP A 251 31.23 -0.42 26.19
CA TRP A 251 29.91 -0.96 26.56
C TRP A 251 30.01 -1.79 27.84
N ARG A 252 29.33 -1.32 28.90
CA ARG A 252 29.49 -1.77 30.31
C ARG A 252 30.97 -1.90 30.72
N SER A 253 31.53 -3.11 30.64
CA SER A 253 32.91 -3.44 31.01
C SER A 253 33.82 -3.83 29.82
N ARG A 254 33.33 -3.75 28.58
CA ARG A 254 34.07 -4.11 27.36
C ARG A 254 34.39 -2.87 26.53
N GLU A 255 35.64 -2.72 26.13
CA GLU A 255 36.05 -1.74 25.13
C GLU A 255 36.15 -2.41 23.75
N VAL A 256 35.62 -1.75 22.73
CA VAL A 256 35.51 -2.26 21.36
C VAL A 256 36.10 -1.24 20.40
N LYS A 257 36.95 -1.67 19.47
CA LYS A 257 37.54 -0.81 18.45
C LYS A 257 36.52 -0.54 17.33
N ILE A 258 36.38 0.72 16.94
CA ILE A 258 35.59 1.12 15.77
C ILE A 258 36.49 0.99 14.53
N GLU A 259 36.14 0.08 13.62
CA GLU A 259 36.92 -0.16 12.39
C GLU A 259 36.36 0.55 11.16
N ASP A 260 35.06 0.86 11.17
CA ASP A 260 34.39 1.59 10.10
C ASP A 260 34.40 3.12 10.30
N ALA A 261 34.59 3.85 9.19
CA ALA A 261 34.71 5.30 9.20
C ALA A 261 33.36 6.04 9.30
N ALA A 262 32.26 5.47 8.80
CA ALA A 262 30.93 6.07 8.95
C ALA A 262 30.45 5.93 10.41
N ILE A 263 30.63 4.76 11.03
CA ILE A 263 30.35 4.56 12.46
C ILE A 263 31.17 5.53 13.32
N ALA A 264 32.46 5.71 13.02
CA ALA A 264 33.33 6.63 13.79
C ALA A 264 32.87 8.10 13.67
N VAL A 265 32.42 8.55 12.49
CA VAL A 265 31.87 9.90 12.29
C VAL A 265 30.51 10.07 12.96
N ALA A 266 29.61 9.10 12.84
CA ALA A 266 28.30 9.16 13.49
C ALA A 266 28.44 9.14 15.03
N TRP A 267 29.34 8.32 15.59
CA TRP A 267 29.58 8.32 17.03
C TRP A 267 30.23 9.62 17.54
N ALA A 268 31.07 10.29 16.74
CA ALA A 268 31.55 11.64 17.05
C ALA A 268 30.40 12.67 17.10
N ALA A 269 29.42 12.56 16.19
CA ALA A 269 28.22 13.39 16.23
C ALA A 269 27.38 13.12 17.49
N VAL A 270 27.21 11.85 17.90
CA VAL A 270 26.54 11.48 19.17
C VAL A 270 27.22 12.13 20.39
N GLN A 271 28.54 12.06 20.51
CA GLN A 271 29.24 12.68 21.64
C GLN A 271 29.11 14.22 21.63
N THR A 272 29.08 14.82 20.43
CA THR A 272 28.86 16.27 20.26
C THR A 272 27.41 16.67 20.58
N ALA A 273 26.43 15.81 20.29
CA ALA A 273 25.03 16.03 20.67
C ALA A 273 24.83 15.91 22.19
N LYS A 274 25.55 15.00 22.86
CA LYS A 274 25.51 14.82 24.33
C LYS A 274 25.95 16.07 25.09
N SER A 275 27.06 16.70 24.73
CA SER A 275 27.48 17.95 25.38
C SER A 275 26.47 19.08 25.15
N ARG A 276 26.04 19.27 23.90
CA ARG A 276 25.00 20.25 23.54
C ARG A 276 23.68 20.04 24.28
N LEU A 277 23.26 18.80 24.52
CA LEU A 277 22.06 18.49 25.32
C LEU A 277 22.21 19.00 26.75
N VAL A 278 23.37 18.74 27.39
CA VAL A 278 23.65 19.22 28.75
C VAL A 278 23.67 20.76 28.80
N ASP A 279 24.35 21.41 27.86
CA ASP A 279 24.41 22.88 27.78
C ASP A 279 23.02 23.50 27.54
N LYS A 280 22.20 22.91 26.66
CA LYS A 280 20.81 23.31 26.42
C LYS A 280 19.95 23.12 27.67
N LEU A 281 20.02 21.98 28.35
CA LEU A 281 19.18 21.74 29.54
C LEU A 281 19.60 22.61 30.73
N ALA A 282 20.90 22.85 30.93
CA ALA A 282 21.40 23.76 31.96
C ALA A 282 20.93 25.21 31.74
N SER A 283 20.82 25.66 30.48
CA SER A 283 20.28 26.99 30.13
C SER A 283 18.75 27.04 30.02
N SER A 284 18.08 25.90 29.91
CA SER A 284 16.64 25.76 29.67
C SER A 284 15.85 25.25 30.89
N ALA A 285 16.43 25.28 32.10
CA ALA A 285 15.85 24.73 33.32
C ALA A 285 14.48 25.33 33.73
N ALA A 286 14.16 26.55 33.29
CA ALA A 286 12.88 27.23 33.54
C ALA A 286 11.91 27.21 32.34
N SER A 287 12.27 26.55 31.23
CA SER A 287 11.42 26.42 30.03
C SER A 287 10.34 25.35 30.23
N PRO A 288 9.21 25.39 29.49
CA PRO A 288 8.18 24.37 29.60
C PRO A 288 8.69 22.99 29.10
N PRO A 289 8.14 21.87 29.62
CA PRO A 289 8.63 20.52 29.30
C PRO A 289 8.70 20.17 27.80
N ARG A 290 7.84 20.77 26.96
CA ARG A 290 7.85 20.58 25.51
C ARG A 290 9.13 21.14 24.85
N ASP A 291 9.61 22.28 25.33
CA ASP A 291 10.81 22.94 24.79
C ASP A 291 12.07 22.20 25.28
N GLN A 292 12.05 21.73 26.53
CA GLN A 292 13.10 20.86 27.08
C GLN A 292 13.18 19.50 26.35
N ALA A 293 12.04 18.92 25.98
CA ALA A 293 11.99 17.68 25.19
C ALA A 293 12.55 17.88 23.77
N GLY A 294 12.33 19.04 23.15
CA GLY A 294 12.92 19.40 21.86
C GLY A 294 14.45 19.47 21.87
N ALA A 295 15.09 19.63 23.04
CA ALA A 295 16.55 19.54 23.15
C ALA A 295 17.08 18.12 22.89
N TYR A 296 16.25 17.08 23.08
CA TYR A 296 16.62 15.68 22.85
C TYR A 296 16.56 15.26 21.38
N ASP A 297 15.94 16.05 20.50
CA ASP A 297 15.77 15.66 19.09
C ASP A 297 17.13 15.61 18.36
N ASP A 298 18.06 16.54 18.65
CA ASP A 298 19.44 16.54 18.15
C ASP A 298 20.20 15.22 18.42
N ILE A 299 20.04 14.65 19.62
CA ILE A 299 20.75 13.42 20.03
C ILE A 299 20.05 12.16 19.53
N LEU A 300 18.72 12.19 19.36
CA LEU A 300 17.97 11.09 18.76
C LEU A 300 18.33 10.93 17.28
N ILE A 301 18.46 12.02 16.53
CA ILE A 301 18.94 11.99 15.14
C ILE A 301 20.36 11.41 15.09
N ALA A 302 21.30 11.99 15.84
CA ALA A 302 22.70 11.53 15.82
C ALA A 302 22.88 10.07 16.26
N THR A 303 22.04 9.56 17.18
CA THR A 303 22.08 8.15 17.60
C THR A 303 21.43 7.22 16.57
N GLN A 304 20.37 7.66 15.87
CA GLN A 304 19.79 6.93 14.73
C GLN A 304 20.81 6.77 13.60
N ASP A 305 21.49 7.86 13.19
CA ASP A 305 22.57 7.83 12.18
C ASP A 305 23.65 6.79 12.52
N ALA A 306 23.99 6.65 13.81
CA ALA A 306 24.96 5.68 14.29
C ALA A 306 24.42 4.24 14.33
N VAL A 307 23.11 4.03 14.57
CA VAL A 307 22.46 2.72 14.44
C VAL A 307 22.52 2.26 12.98
N ASP A 308 22.15 3.13 12.05
CA ASP A 308 22.05 2.77 10.63
C ASP A 308 23.43 2.55 9.99
N ALA A 309 24.43 3.37 10.31
CA ALA A 309 25.82 3.12 9.92
C ALA A 309 26.34 1.77 10.46
N THR A 310 25.97 1.40 11.69
CA THR A 310 26.35 0.11 12.28
C THR A 310 25.63 -1.06 11.62
N LYS A 311 24.35 -0.89 11.27
CA LYS A 311 23.57 -1.88 10.51
C LYS A 311 24.16 -2.11 9.12
N GLN A 312 24.46 -1.04 8.38
CA GLN A 312 25.09 -1.13 7.06
C GLN A 312 26.41 -1.91 7.12
N ALA A 313 27.30 -1.61 8.07
CA ALA A 313 28.58 -2.33 8.21
C ALA A 313 28.40 -3.84 8.51
N ILE A 314 27.36 -4.22 9.27
CA ILE A 314 27.02 -5.63 9.53
C ILE A 314 26.48 -6.31 8.27
N ASP A 315 25.61 -5.62 7.53
CA ASP A 315 25.00 -6.14 6.30
C ASP A 315 26.06 -6.27 5.17
N GLU A 316 27.02 -5.33 5.08
CA GLU A 316 28.17 -5.41 4.18
C GLU A 316 29.11 -6.59 4.52
N LEU A 317 29.52 -6.78 5.78
CA LEU A 317 30.35 -7.93 6.15
C LEU A 317 29.63 -9.28 5.95
N ARG A 318 28.29 -9.31 6.11
CA ARG A 318 27.48 -10.50 5.77
C ARG A 318 27.48 -10.75 4.26
N GLY A 319 27.43 -9.70 3.44
CA GLY A 319 27.59 -9.79 1.97
C GLY A 319 28.99 -10.24 1.54
N GLU A 320 30.04 -9.85 2.27
CA GLU A 320 31.41 -10.36 2.10
C GLU A 320 31.59 -11.81 2.62
N GLY A 321 30.52 -12.47 3.08
CA GLY A 321 30.54 -13.87 3.53
C GLY A 321 31.25 -14.10 4.87
N VAL A 322 31.47 -13.04 5.67
CA VAL A 322 32.20 -13.13 6.94
C VAL A 322 31.37 -13.88 7.99
N PRO A 323 31.89 -14.95 8.61
CA PRO A 323 31.14 -15.72 9.61
C PRO A 323 31.02 -14.96 10.94
N GLN A 324 29.95 -15.22 11.70
CA GLN A 324 29.69 -14.59 13.00
C GLN A 324 30.78 -14.86 14.07
N SER A 325 31.66 -15.83 13.84
CA SER A 325 32.84 -16.11 14.66
C SER A 325 34.02 -15.16 14.42
N ASP A 326 33.99 -14.32 13.38
CA ASP A 326 35.05 -13.34 13.09
C ASP A 326 35.06 -12.23 14.17
N PRO A 327 36.21 -11.88 14.75
CA PRO A 327 36.32 -10.79 15.74
C PRO A 327 35.74 -9.45 15.27
N ARG A 328 35.74 -9.16 13.96
CA ARG A 328 35.20 -7.94 13.34
C ARG A 328 33.67 -7.95 13.28
N MET A 329 33.06 -9.13 13.12
CA MET A 329 31.60 -9.24 13.22
C MET A 329 31.16 -9.20 14.69
N GLN A 330 31.96 -9.76 15.61
CA GLN A 330 31.70 -9.69 17.05
C GLN A 330 31.82 -8.26 17.59
N SER A 331 32.81 -7.47 17.16
CA SER A 331 32.92 -6.05 17.54
C SER A 331 31.70 -5.27 17.07
N LEU A 332 31.29 -5.41 15.80
CA LEU A 332 30.10 -4.74 15.27
C LEU A 332 28.80 -5.11 15.99
N GLN A 333 28.60 -6.36 16.42
CA GLN A 333 27.40 -6.72 17.20
C GLN A 333 27.40 -6.08 18.60
N ILE A 334 28.55 -5.94 19.25
CA ILE A 334 28.65 -5.21 20.54
C ILE A 334 28.40 -3.72 20.33
N THR A 335 28.98 -3.11 19.28
CA THR A 335 28.70 -1.73 18.87
C THR A 335 27.20 -1.53 18.60
N ARG A 336 26.55 -2.46 17.88
CA ARG A 336 25.11 -2.42 17.61
C ARG A 336 24.30 -2.39 18.91
N THR A 337 24.54 -3.31 19.83
CA THR A 337 23.83 -3.34 21.13
C THR A 337 24.03 -2.04 21.91
N ALA A 338 25.26 -1.51 21.96
CA ALA A 338 25.57 -0.29 22.69
C ALA A 338 24.90 0.96 22.09
N VAL A 339 24.96 1.14 20.76
CA VAL A 339 24.37 2.31 20.09
C VAL A 339 22.84 2.26 20.12
N ASN A 340 22.23 1.07 19.98
CA ASN A 340 20.77 0.92 20.11
C ASN A 340 20.29 1.18 21.55
N TYR A 341 20.97 0.65 22.55
CA TYR A 341 20.66 0.95 23.96
C TYR A 341 20.75 2.46 24.24
N GLU A 342 21.79 3.13 23.71
CA GLU A 342 21.97 4.56 23.87
C GLU A 342 20.80 5.36 23.26
N MET A 343 20.41 5.05 22.02
CA MET A 343 19.25 5.66 21.35
C MET A 343 17.96 5.50 22.17
N ILE A 344 17.68 4.28 22.66
CA ILE A 344 16.45 3.98 23.41
C ILE A 344 16.50 4.68 24.79
N SER A 345 17.66 4.75 25.43
CA SER A 345 17.87 5.47 26.69
C SER A 345 17.54 6.97 26.58
N TRP A 346 17.94 7.62 25.48
CA TRP A 346 17.58 9.02 25.21
C TRP A 346 16.11 9.19 24.81
N ARG A 347 15.50 8.21 24.13
CA ARG A 347 14.06 8.19 23.83
C ARG A 347 13.22 8.12 25.11
N ILE A 348 13.59 7.26 26.06
CA ILE A 348 12.99 7.20 27.40
C ILE A 348 13.23 8.52 28.15
N GLY A 349 14.44 9.08 28.08
CA GLY A 349 14.76 10.39 28.66
C GLY A 349 13.85 11.54 28.20
N ARG A 350 13.62 11.64 26.89
CA ARG A 350 12.69 12.61 26.28
C ARG A 350 11.26 12.41 26.77
N ASN A 351 10.78 11.16 26.82
CA ASN A 351 9.43 10.85 27.30
C ASN A 351 9.28 11.22 28.79
N ARG A 352 10.27 10.92 29.64
CA ARG A 352 10.30 11.33 31.07
C ARG A 352 10.14 12.84 31.23
N VAL A 353 10.86 13.63 30.44
CA VAL A 353 10.73 15.10 30.42
C VAL A 353 9.31 15.53 30.04
N LEU A 354 8.72 14.93 28.98
CA LEU A 354 7.34 15.23 28.55
C LEU A 354 6.28 14.92 29.61
N MET A 355 6.52 13.97 30.54
CA MET A 355 5.57 13.63 31.60
C MET A 355 5.49 14.69 32.71
N GLY A 356 6.50 15.58 32.78
CA GLY A 356 6.63 16.62 33.81
C GLY A 356 7.38 16.15 35.07
N GLU A 357 7.26 16.93 36.15
CA GLU A 357 7.96 16.65 37.40
C GLU A 357 7.71 15.25 37.96
N LYS A 358 8.77 14.64 38.51
CA LYS A 358 8.75 13.29 39.11
C LYS A 358 8.10 12.25 38.19
N ASP A 359 8.52 12.25 36.91
CA ASP A 359 8.02 11.38 35.84
C ASP A 359 6.49 11.39 35.72
N GLY A 360 5.87 12.54 36.02
CA GLY A 360 4.43 12.76 35.93
C GLY A 360 3.61 12.34 37.15
N ALA A 361 4.24 11.92 38.25
CA ALA A 361 3.56 11.44 39.47
C ALA A 361 2.67 12.50 40.16
N THR A 362 2.98 13.80 40.02
CA THR A 362 2.18 14.90 40.59
C THR A 362 1.06 15.36 39.64
N THR A 363 -0.01 15.91 40.22
CA THR A 363 -1.13 16.51 39.48
C THR A 363 -0.83 17.91 38.94
N ASP A 364 0.14 18.60 39.53
CA ASP A 364 0.22 20.06 39.50
C ASP A 364 1.12 20.60 38.37
N SER A 365 1.34 19.80 37.33
CA SER A 365 2.03 20.19 36.09
C SER A 365 1.15 21.09 35.23
N ALA A 366 0.81 22.28 35.74
CA ALA A 366 0.17 23.33 34.98
C ALA A 366 1.09 23.77 33.83
N SER A 367 0.62 23.62 32.58
CA SER A 367 1.28 24.22 31.43
C SER A 367 0.74 25.64 31.20
N PRO A 368 1.50 26.70 31.50
CA PRO A 368 1.06 28.07 31.26
C PRO A 368 1.08 28.37 29.77
N SER A 369 -0.02 28.07 29.07
CA SER A 369 -0.23 28.36 27.65
C SER A 369 -0.32 29.87 27.36
N ARG A 370 0.83 30.55 27.45
CA ARG A 370 1.18 31.83 26.81
C ARG A 370 0.12 32.94 26.85
N ARG A 371 -0.45 33.23 28.04
CA ARG A 371 -0.98 34.58 28.28
C ARG A 371 0.18 35.57 28.29
N LYS A 372 0.03 36.72 27.63
CA LYS A 372 0.98 37.85 27.74
C LYS A 372 1.06 38.28 29.21
N ALA A 373 2.25 38.61 29.68
CA ALA A 373 2.47 39.10 31.04
C ALA A 373 1.76 40.45 31.23
N ALA A 374 0.85 40.51 32.21
CA ALA A 374 0.18 41.75 32.63
C ALA A 374 -0.36 41.63 34.07
N LYS A 375 0.54 41.89 35.04
CA LYS A 375 0.28 42.47 36.37
C LYS A 375 -0.51 41.67 37.44
N ASP A 376 -0.07 41.85 38.68
CA ASP A 376 -0.73 41.55 39.96
C ASP A 376 -1.26 40.11 40.16
N ASP A 377 -0.34 39.17 40.41
CA ASP A 377 -0.61 37.80 40.85
C ASP A 377 -0.56 37.71 42.40
N SER A 378 -1.58 38.26 43.05
CA SER A 378 -1.68 38.36 44.53
C SER A 378 -2.97 37.80 45.13
N ASP A 379 -3.86 37.20 44.32
CA ASP A 379 -5.09 36.57 44.78
C ASP A 379 -5.20 35.09 44.30
N PRO A 380 -4.96 34.11 45.19
CA PRO A 380 -5.03 32.69 44.85
C PRO A 380 -6.46 32.19 44.56
N ALA A 381 -7.51 32.97 44.86
CA ALA A 381 -8.91 32.57 44.63
C ALA A 381 -9.32 32.60 43.14
N SER A 382 -8.47 33.14 42.25
CA SER A 382 -8.81 33.39 40.84
C SER A 382 -8.62 32.20 39.88
N ARG A 383 -8.07 31.07 40.36
CA ARG A 383 -7.86 29.85 39.54
C ARG A 383 -9.20 29.17 39.22
N LYS A 384 -9.73 29.39 38.00
CA LYS A 384 -10.86 28.60 37.47
C LYS A 384 -10.54 27.11 37.53
N GLU A 385 -11.36 26.33 38.21
CA GLU A 385 -11.25 24.87 38.23
C GLU A 385 -11.39 24.30 36.81
N GLU A 386 -10.53 23.35 36.45
CA GLU A 386 -10.60 22.69 35.16
C GLU A 386 -11.66 21.59 35.17
N THR A 387 -12.51 21.54 34.14
CA THR A 387 -13.56 20.53 34.00
C THR A 387 -13.01 19.10 34.06
N PRO A 388 -13.66 18.14 34.76
CA PRO A 388 -13.14 16.77 34.93
C PRO A 388 -12.77 16.05 33.62
N GLY A 389 -13.52 16.28 32.54
CA GLY A 389 -13.19 15.72 31.21
C GLY A 389 -11.82 16.16 30.68
N ARG A 390 -11.40 17.41 30.94
CA ARG A 390 -10.08 17.93 30.54
C ARG A 390 -8.95 17.34 31.39
N GLN A 391 -9.23 17.07 32.68
CA GLN A 391 -8.28 16.38 33.56
C GLN A 391 -8.10 14.92 33.13
N ILE A 392 -9.19 14.23 32.77
CA ILE A 392 -9.16 12.86 32.23
C ILE A 392 -8.40 12.81 30.90
N ALA A 393 -8.55 13.81 30.02
CA ALA A 393 -7.79 13.88 28.76
C ALA A 393 -6.26 13.92 29.01
N ARG A 394 -5.77 14.80 29.91
CA ARG A 394 -4.33 14.82 30.27
C ARG A 394 -3.84 13.53 30.91
N LEU A 395 -4.69 12.83 31.67
CA LEU A 395 -4.33 11.52 32.22
C LEU A 395 -4.20 10.45 31.12
N LYS A 396 -5.02 10.49 30.06
CA LYS A 396 -4.84 9.65 28.87
C LYS A 396 -3.55 9.97 28.13
N GLU A 397 -3.22 11.26 27.92
CA GLU A 397 -1.95 11.69 27.32
C GLU A 397 -0.74 11.12 28.08
N LYS A 398 -0.74 11.19 29.43
CA LYS A 398 0.31 10.57 30.27
C LYS A 398 0.37 9.04 30.12
N VAL A 399 -0.78 8.35 30.03
CA VAL A 399 -0.82 6.88 29.83
C VAL A 399 -0.15 6.46 28.51
N VAL A 400 -0.37 7.19 27.42
CA VAL A 400 0.31 6.93 26.13
C VAL A 400 1.82 7.10 26.25
N LEU A 401 2.30 8.11 26.99
CA LEU A 401 3.74 8.30 27.24
C LEU A 401 4.34 7.15 28.08
N TYR A 402 3.61 6.64 29.08
CA TYR A 402 4.04 5.46 29.85
C TYR A 402 4.13 4.20 28.97
N ASP A 403 3.14 3.95 28.13
CA ASP A 403 3.15 2.78 27.23
C ASP A 403 4.30 2.85 26.21
N GLY A 404 4.58 4.03 25.64
CA GLY A 404 5.77 4.24 24.81
C GLY A 404 7.09 4.00 25.55
N THR A 405 7.18 4.31 26.85
CA THR A 405 8.37 3.95 27.66
C THR A 405 8.45 2.46 28.00
N LEU A 406 7.32 1.78 28.24
CA LEU A 406 7.29 0.35 28.53
C LEU A 406 7.68 -0.49 27.30
N GLN A 407 7.14 -0.16 26.13
CA GLN A 407 7.56 -0.76 24.85
C GLN A 407 9.05 -0.53 24.56
N SER A 408 9.56 0.67 24.87
CA SER A 408 10.99 0.99 24.75
C SER A 408 11.85 0.13 25.68
N LEU A 409 11.42 -0.12 26.92
CA LEU A 409 12.15 -0.97 27.88
C LEU A 409 12.16 -2.44 27.46
N GLU A 410 11.06 -2.96 26.89
CA GLU A 410 11.01 -4.35 26.44
C GLU A 410 11.93 -4.59 25.22
N SER A 411 11.96 -3.65 24.26
CA SER A 411 12.85 -3.73 23.09
C SER A 411 14.36 -3.73 23.42
N ILE A 412 14.75 -3.27 24.62
CA ILE A 412 16.14 -3.39 25.10
C ILE A 412 16.48 -4.85 25.43
N LYS A 413 15.54 -5.64 25.96
CA LYS A 413 15.78 -7.06 26.31
C LYS A 413 16.06 -7.92 25.08
N GLU A 414 15.48 -7.54 23.94
CA GLU A 414 15.66 -8.20 22.64
C GLU A 414 17.04 -7.93 22.01
N LEU A 415 17.82 -6.95 22.52
CA LEU A 415 19.11 -6.62 21.95
C LEU A 415 20.16 -7.73 22.15
N PRO A 416 21.02 -8.01 21.15
CA PRO A 416 22.01 -9.09 21.23
C PRO A 416 22.88 -9.03 22.49
N GLY A 417 22.77 -10.07 23.31
CA GLY A 417 23.53 -10.24 24.55
C GLY A 417 22.93 -9.60 25.80
N VAL A 418 21.85 -8.80 25.72
CA VAL A 418 21.22 -8.19 26.90
C VAL A 418 20.51 -9.23 27.77
N ALA A 419 19.76 -10.16 27.17
CA ALA A 419 19.12 -11.27 27.90
C ALA A 419 20.10 -12.23 28.61
N ALA A 420 21.41 -12.16 28.30
CA ALA A 420 22.46 -12.91 29.00
C ALA A 420 23.11 -12.12 30.16
N ASP A 421 22.82 -10.82 30.30
CA ASP A 421 23.31 -9.95 31.36
C ASP A 421 22.26 -9.88 32.48
N GLN A 422 22.32 -10.86 33.40
CA GLN A 422 21.34 -11.02 34.48
C GLN A 422 21.26 -9.80 35.41
N GLU A 423 22.35 -9.05 35.59
CA GLU A 423 22.35 -7.81 36.37
C GLU A 423 21.55 -6.72 35.65
N LEU A 424 21.78 -6.55 34.35
CA LEU A 424 21.06 -5.57 33.53
C LEU A 424 19.57 -5.93 33.39
N SER A 425 19.22 -7.21 33.20
CA SER A 425 17.81 -7.63 33.14
C SER A 425 17.06 -7.27 34.42
N VAL A 426 17.61 -7.60 35.60
CA VAL A 426 16.97 -7.29 36.89
C VAL A 426 16.78 -5.78 37.10
N GLN A 427 17.73 -4.95 36.61
CA GLN A 427 17.59 -3.48 36.64
C GLN A 427 16.50 -2.98 35.67
N LEU A 428 16.38 -3.59 34.48
CA LEU A 428 15.33 -3.27 33.51
C LEU A 428 13.94 -3.68 34.02
N ASP A 429 13.78 -4.87 34.60
CA ASP A 429 12.51 -5.36 35.11
C ASP A 429 11.99 -4.52 36.30
N ALA A 430 12.87 -4.07 37.19
CA ALA A 430 12.51 -3.12 38.24
C ALA A 430 12.15 -1.71 37.66
N THR A 431 12.79 -1.31 36.56
CA THR A 431 12.44 -0.06 35.84
C THR A 431 11.07 -0.17 35.17
N VAL A 432 10.73 -1.33 34.59
CA VAL A 432 9.39 -1.66 34.08
C VAL A 432 8.35 -1.62 35.21
N GLY A 433 8.68 -2.15 36.39
CA GLY A 433 7.81 -2.06 37.58
C GLY A 433 7.51 -0.62 38.02
N TYR A 434 8.52 0.25 38.02
CA TYR A 434 8.36 1.69 38.31
C TYR A 434 7.40 2.40 37.34
N PHE A 435 7.61 2.28 36.02
CA PHE A 435 6.72 2.91 35.04
C PHE A 435 5.33 2.27 34.99
N SER A 436 5.22 0.96 35.28
CA SER A 436 3.93 0.28 35.44
C SER A 436 3.13 0.80 36.63
N ALA A 437 3.79 1.14 37.75
CA ALA A 437 3.15 1.78 38.89
C ALA A 437 2.64 3.19 38.56
N LEU A 438 3.43 3.99 37.84
CA LEU A 438 3.02 5.32 37.36
C LEU A 438 1.82 5.27 36.40
N LYS A 439 1.85 4.38 35.40
CA LYS A 439 0.71 4.13 34.50
C LYS A 439 -0.56 3.78 35.29
N SER A 440 -0.44 2.87 36.24
CA SER A 440 -1.55 2.41 37.08
C SER A 440 -2.13 3.52 37.95
N LEU A 441 -1.28 4.40 38.50
CA LEU A 441 -1.71 5.60 39.25
C LEU A 441 -2.46 6.61 38.36
N ALA A 442 -2.00 6.84 37.13
CA ALA A 442 -2.68 7.74 36.19
C ALA A 442 -4.08 7.21 35.81
N ILE A 443 -4.21 5.91 35.54
CA ILE A 443 -5.51 5.27 35.25
C ILE A 443 -6.41 5.30 36.50
N ALA A 444 -5.89 5.01 37.69
CA ALA A 444 -6.65 5.08 38.94
C ALA A 444 -7.24 6.47 39.21
N ARG A 445 -6.46 7.54 38.95
CA ARG A 445 -6.96 8.93 39.06
C ARG A 445 -8.08 9.22 38.07
N SER A 446 -8.05 8.66 36.85
CA SER A 446 -9.17 8.80 35.90
C SER A 446 -10.44 8.10 36.41
N HIS A 447 -10.34 6.91 37.01
CA HIS A 447 -11.48 6.26 37.67
C HIS A 447 -11.99 7.03 38.88
N SER A 448 -11.10 7.66 39.66
CA SER A 448 -11.50 8.52 40.78
C SER A 448 -12.27 9.75 40.31
N LEU A 449 -11.84 10.41 39.22
CA LEU A 449 -12.57 11.52 38.60
C LEU A 449 -13.91 11.08 37.98
N ALA A 450 -13.99 9.83 37.49
CA ALA A 450 -15.22 9.21 37.00
C ALA A 450 -16.10 8.59 38.11
N GLY A 451 -15.83 8.87 39.39
CA GLY A 451 -16.63 8.39 40.54
C GLY A 451 -16.48 6.91 40.91
N ASN A 452 -15.67 6.14 40.16
CA ASN A 452 -15.50 4.69 40.30
C ASN A 452 -14.43 4.33 41.35
N ALA A 453 -14.69 4.70 42.62
CA ALA A 453 -13.74 4.59 43.74
C ALA A 453 -13.19 3.17 43.97
N THR A 454 -13.99 2.12 43.72
CA THR A 454 -13.55 0.71 43.87
C THR A 454 -12.41 0.35 42.90
N ASN A 455 -12.54 0.80 41.65
CA ASN A 455 -11.58 0.48 40.59
C ASN A 455 -10.30 1.32 40.79
N ALA A 456 -10.45 2.58 41.23
CA ALA A 456 -9.33 3.42 41.65
C ALA A 456 -8.52 2.78 42.80
N LEU A 457 -9.21 2.26 43.84
CA LEU A 457 -8.56 1.58 44.96
C LEU A 457 -7.78 0.33 44.52
N ALA A 458 -8.35 -0.50 43.65
CA ALA A 458 -7.68 -1.70 43.13
C ALA A 458 -6.40 -1.36 42.35
N LEU A 459 -6.47 -0.35 41.46
CA LEU A 459 -5.33 0.10 40.66
C LEU A 459 -4.25 0.80 41.52
N ILE A 460 -4.61 1.55 42.56
CA ILE A 460 -3.64 2.14 43.49
C ILE A 460 -2.95 1.07 44.34
N LYS A 461 -3.66 0.01 44.75
CA LYS A 461 -3.00 -1.14 45.39
C LYS A 461 -2.01 -1.82 44.44
N TYR A 462 -2.41 -2.10 43.20
CA TYR A 462 -1.51 -2.70 42.22
C TYR A 462 -0.27 -1.83 41.96
N ALA A 463 -0.43 -0.50 41.85
CA ALA A 463 0.67 0.44 41.73
C ALA A 463 1.60 0.41 42.95
N HIS A 464 1.05 0.38 44.17
CA HIS A 464 1.80 0.27 45.41
C HIS A 464 2.63 -1.03 45.47
N ASP A 465 2.00 -2.18 45.19
CA ASP A 465 2.66 -3.49 45.23
C ASP A 465 3.83 -3.55 44.23
N ARG A 466 3.62 -3.09 42.98
CA ARG A 466 4.68 -2.97 41.95
C ARG A 466 5.82 -2.03 42.37
N CYS A 467 5.51 -0.95 43.11
CA CYS A 467 6.51 0.00 43.60
C CYS A 467 7.38 -0.62 44.69
N GLU A 468 6.78 -1.35 45.64
CA GLU A 468 7.51 -2.06 46.71
C GLU A 468 8.40 -3.18 46.14
N GLU A 469 7.91 -3.96 45.17
CA GLU A 469 8.71 -4.98 44.45
C GLU A 469 9.95 -4.38 43.76
N SER A 470 9.83 -3.16 43.22
CA SER A 470 10.89 -2.46 42.47
C SER A 470 11.88 -1.70 43.38
N LEU A 471 11.44 -1.33 44.59
CA LEU A 471 12.17 -0.49 45.53
C LEU A 471 13.58 -1.02 45.90
N PRO A 472 13.80 -2.30 46.28
CA PRO A 472 15.13 -2.75 46.72
C PRO A 472 16.17 -2.75 45.59
N VAL A 473 15.76 -3.03 44.35
CA VAL A 473 16.65 -3.06 43.18
C VAL A 473 17.05 -1.64 42.78
N LEU A 474 16.08 -0.75 42.57
CA LEU A 474 16.36 0.63 42.14
C LEU A 474 17.02 1.47 43.25
N SER A 475 16.78 1.15 44.53
CA SER A 475 17.48 1.80 45.64
C SER A 475 18.97 1.47 45.70
N ALA A 476 19.43 0.36 45.10
CA ALA A 476 20.83 -0.03 45.03
C ALA A 476 21.60 0.63 43.87
N GLY A 477 20.91 1.33 42.96
CA GLY A 477 21.50 2.01 41.81
C GLY A 477 22.51 3.11 42.17
N LYS A 478 23.44 3.40 41.24
CA LYS A 478 24.37 4.52 41.37
C LYS A 478 23.63 5.86 41.33
N ALA A 479 24.22 6.87 41.97
CA ALA A 479 23.69 8.23 42.00
C ALA A 479 23.52 8.84 40.59
N ALA A 480 22.63 9.83 40.49
CA ALA A 480 22.21 10.46 39.23
C ALA A 480 23.38 10.99 38.38
N SER A 481 23.19 11.04 37.07
CA SER A 481 24.09 11.75 36.15
C SER A 481 24.16 13.23 36.56
N PRO A 482 25.36 13.81 36.80
CA PRO A 482 25.50 15.15 37.41
C PRO A 482 25.19 16.32 36.46
N SER A 483 24.47 16.06 35.38
CA SER A 483 24.29 16.95 34.21
C SER A 483 22.82 17.34 33.94
N GLY A 484 21.89 16.98 34.83
CA GLY A 484 20.47 17.34 34.74
C GLY A 484 19.65 16.61 33.66
N ALA A 485 20.30 15.99 32.67
CA ALA A 485 19.65 15.24 31.61
C ALA A 485 19.02 13.93 32.13
N ARG A 486 17.69 13.81 32.01
CA ARG A 486 16.94 12.56 32.27
C ARG A 486 17.27 11.54 31.17
N ASN A 487 17.45 10.27 31.54
CA ASN A 487 17.64 9.13 30.65
C ASN A 487 16.90 7.90 31.23
N ILE A 488 17.27 6.67 30.84
CA ILE A 488 16.66 5.43 31.36
C ILE A 488 16.76 5.23 32.89
N LEU A 489 17.75 5.84 33.57
CA LEU A 489 18.05 5.56 34.97
C LEU A 489 17.05 6.22 35.94
N VAL A 490 16.21 5.42 36.60
CA VAL A 490 15.33 5.86 37.70
C VAL A 490 16.17 6.04 38.96
N THR A 491 16.00 7.17 39.67
CA THR A 491 16.76 7.45 40.89
C THR A 491 16.04 6.96 42.15
N ARG A 492 16.79 6.77 43.25
CA ARG A 492 16.23 6.45 44.57
C ARG A 492 15.19 7.50 45.04
N GLU A 493 15.39 8.77 44.67
CA GLU A 493 14.46 9.86 44.99
C GLU A 493 13.16 9.77 44.19
N ASP A 494 13.23 9.43 42.90
CA ASP A 494 12.06 9.25 42.03
C ASP A 494 11.13 8.14 42.56
N ILE A 495 11.69 6.98 42.94
CA ILE A 495 10.90 5.85 43.47
C ILE A 495 10.46 6.04 44.93
N GLY A 496 11.30 6.62 45.80
CA GLY A 496 10.91 6.93 47.17
C GLY A 496 9.78 7.96 47.27
N ALA A 497 9.77 8.95 46.37
CA ALA A 497 8.67 9.91 46.26
C ALA A 497 7.38 9.25 45.74
N LEU A 498 7.48 8.31 44.79
CA LEU A 498 6.32 7.58 44.27
C LEU A 498 5.69 6.66 45.34
N GLY A 499 6.49 5.87 46.06
CA GLY A 499 6.00 5.02 47.15
C GLY A 499 5.28 5.82 48.24
N SER A 500 5.89 6.94 48.67
CA SER A 500 5.30 7.86 49.65
C SER A 500 3.94 8.42 49.20
N LEU A 501 3.80 8.76 47.91
CA LEU A 501 2.55 9.25 47.32
C LEU A 501 1.49 8.14 47.23
N LEU A 502 1.89 6.93 46.82
CA LEU A 502 1.00 5.77 46.69
C LEU A 502 0.43 5.34 48.04
N VAL A 503 1.21 5.36 49.11
CA VAL A 503 0.71 5.12 50.48
C VAL A 503 -0.39 6.12 50.85
N GLY A 504 -0.21 7.41 50.53
CA GLY A 504 -1.23 8.44 50.79
C GLY A 504 -2.52 8.25 50.00
N GLU A 505 -2.42 8.08 48.68
CA GLU A 505 -3.58 7.87 47.79
C GLU A 505 -4.31 6.54 48.09
N LEU A 506 -3.60 5.51 48.59
CA LEU A 506 -4.18 4.24 49.01
C LEU A 506 -5.10 4.41 50.24
N GLN A 507 -4.65 5.13 51.27
CA GLN A 507 -5.48 5.37 52.47
C GLN A 507 -6.67 6.28 52.13
N ARG A 508 -6.47 7.30 51.30
CA ARG A 508 -7.54 8.16 50.77
C ARG A 508 -8.60 7.34 50.02
N SER A 509 -8.18 6.43 49.14
CA SER A 509 -9.08 5.63 48.33
C SER A 509 -9.86 4.59 49.15
N ARG A 510 -9.25 4.02 50.20
CA ARG A 510 -9.95 3.18 51.18
C ARG A 510 -11.09 3.95 51.87
N ALA A 511 -10.81 5.16 52.35
CA ALA A 511 -11.81 6.01 52.99
C ALA A 511 -12.97 6.40 52.03
N LEU A 512 -12.67 6.68 50.76
CA LEU A 512 -13.68 7.00 49.75
C LEU A 512 -14.58 5.80 49.40
N VAL A 513 -14.02 4.59 49.31
CA VAL A 513 -14.80 3.36 49.13
C VAL A 513 -15.70 3.11 50.34
N GLU A 514 -15.19 3.30 51.56
CA GLU A 514 -15.97 3.09 52.76
C GLU A 514 -17.13 4.10 52.91
N ILE A 515 -16.90 5.38 52.58
CA ILE A 515 -17.97 6.39 52.50
C ILE A 515 -18.99 6.03 51.40
N SER A 516 -18.56 5.42 50.29
CA SER A 516 -19.47 4.91 49.25
C SER A 516 -20.33 3.75 49.77
N ASN A 517 -19.76 2.85 50.56
CA ASN A 517 -20.47 1.74 51.21
C ASN A 517 -21.53 2.27 52.19
N PHE A 518 -21.17 3.22 53.06
CA PHE A 518 -22.12 3.85 53.98
C PHE A 518 -23.25 4.63 53.27
N ARG A 519 -22.98 5.27 52.13
CA ARG A 519 -24.05 5.88 51.30
C ARG A 519 -24.97 4.83 50.68
N LYS A 520 -24.44 3.69 50.23
CA LYS A 520 -25.24 2.59 49.68
C LYS A 520 -26.14 1.94 50.74
N THR A 521 -25.67 1.78 51.98
CA THR A 521 -26.51 1.26 53.07
C THR A 521 -27.54 2.27 53.54
N ALA A 522 -27.21 3.56 53.63
CA ALA A 522 -28.17 4.61 53.99
C ALA A 522 -29.35 4.74 53.01
N ASN A 523 -29.11 4.57 51.71
CA ASN A 523 -30.16 4.63 50.68
C ASN A 523 -31.16 3.46 50.72
N VAL A 524 -30.96 2.44 51.58
CA VAL A 524 -31.92 1.35 51.79
C VAL A 524 -33.00 1.72 52.81
N SER A 525 -32.83 2.78 53.60
CA SER A 525 -33.77 3.18 54.66
C SER A 525 -34.19 4.66 54.60
N GLY A 526 -35.03 5.02 53.61
CA GLY A 526 -35.71 6.32 53.57
C GLY A 526 -36.76 6.43 52.45
N SER A 527 -37.98 6.86 52.78
CA SER A 527 -39.09 6.94 51.80
C SER A 527 -39.75 8.33 51.72
N LYS A 528 -39.96 8.80 50.47
CA LYS A 528 -40.85 9.89 50.00
C LYS A 528 -40.46 11.37 50.24
N GLY A 529 -40.08 12.01 49.13
CA GLY A 529 -40.45 13.40 48.77
C GLY A 529 -39.37 14.48 48.96
N PRO A 530 -39.48 15.65 48.27
CA PRO A 530 -40.51 16.08 47.31
C PRO A 530 -39.98 16.12 45.84
N SER A 531 -40.60 16.93 44.97
CA SER A 531 -40.35 17.02 43.52
C SER A 531 -39.02 17.66 43.11
N ILE A 532 -38.41 17.14 42.04
CA ILE A 532 -37.16 17.62 41.43
C ILE A 532 -37.33 19.02 40.79
N PRO A 533 -36.38 19.96 40.96
CA PRO A 533 -36.44 21.29 40.34
C PRO A 533 -36.34 21.30 38.80
N LEU A 534 -36.83 22.37 38.17
CA LEU A 534 -36.89 22.52 36.71
C LEU A 534 -35.51 22.49 36.02
N VAL A 535 -34.42 22.76 36.73
CA VAL A 535 -33.04 22.77 36.19
C VAL A 535 -32.56 21.39 35.73
N GLU A 536 -33.18 20.31 36.20
CA GLU A 536 -32.85 18.93 35.80
C GLU A 536 -33.71 18.42 34.62
N ARG A 537 -34.50 19.29 33.97
CA ARG A 537 -35.29 18.98 32.76
C ARG A 537 -34.86 19.78 31.52
N LEU A 538 -33.58 20.11 31.42
CA LEU A 538 -32.97 20.83 30.29
C LEU A 538 -32.93 20.04 28.95
N THR A 539 -33.44 18.81 28.91
CA THR A 539 -33.51 17.97 27.69
C THR A 539 -34.92 17.85 27.09
N GLU A 540 -35.94 18.48 27.68
CA GLU A 540 -37.29 18.58 27.11
C GLU A 540 -37.42 19.90 26.33
N TYR A 541 -37.58 19.84 25.00
CA TYR A 541 -37.69 21.03 24.15
C TYR A 541 -39.10 21.17 23.56
N PRO A 542 -39.85 22.26 23.85
CA PRO A 542 -41.17 22.51 23.26
C PRO A 542 -41.08 23.02 21.81
N SER A 543 -42.11 22.75 21.02
CA SER A 543 -42.09 22.85 19.54
C SER A 543 -42.30 24.23 18.93
N ASP A 544 -42.48 25.29 19.72
CA ASP A 544 -43.06 26.55 19.25
C ASP A 544 -42.29 27.80 19.71
N GLY A 545 -41.95 28.67 18.75
CA GLY A 545 -41.45 30.03 18.98
C GLY A 545 -39.95 30.24 18.79
N ILE A 546 -39.51 30.42 17.54
CA ILE A 546 -38.18 30.97 17.20
C ILE A 546 -38.35 32.35 16.56
N ASP A 547 -37.61 33.33 17.07
CA ASP A 547 -37.50 34.69 16.51
C ASP A 547 -36.53 34.68 15.31
N LEU A 548 -36.85 35.45 14.27
CA LEU A 548 -36.19 35.41 12.95
C LEU A 548 -35.42 36.69 12.58
N GLU A 549 -35.43 37.74 13.41
CA GLU A 549 -34.91 39.07 12.99
C GLU A 549 -33.37 39.17 12.87
N ASN A 550 -32.59 38.12 13.14
CA ASN A 550 -31.13 38.14 12.98
C ASN A 550 -30.54 36.83 12.40
N ILE A 551 -30.75 36.58 11.10
CA ILE A 551 -30.03 35.54 10.34
C ILE A 551 -29.11 36.19 9.30
N VAL A 552 -27.80 35.97 9.44
CA VAL A 552 -26.80 36.32 8.41
C VAL A 552 -26.69 35.18 7.41
N VAL A 553 -26.88 35.47 6.12
CA VAL A 553 -26.80 34.46 5.05
C VAL A 553 -25.36 33.98 4.86
N TYR A 554 -25.15 32.67 4.94
CA TYR A 554 -23.89 31.99 4.65
C TYR A 554 -24.17 30.72 3.81
N PRO A 555 -23.34 30.39 2.81
CA PRO A 555 -22.15 31.10 2.34
C PRO A 555 -22.44 32.20 1.30
N PRO A 556 -21.55 33.20 1.14
CA PRO A 556 -21.67 34.20 0.08
C PRO A 556 -21.34 33.61 -1.31
N LYS A 557 -22.04 34.08 -2.34
CA LYS A 557 -21.75 33.71 -3.74
C LYS A 557 -20.44 34.34 -4.21
N LEU A 558 -19.61 33.57 -4.92
CA LEU A 558 -18.33 34.00 -5.49
C LEU A 558 -18.37 33.90 -7.02
N GLU A 559 -17.87 34.93 -7.71
CA GLU A 559 -17.66 34.92 -9.16
C GLU A 559 -16.17 34.69 -9.50
N PRO A 560 -15.85 34.05 -10.65
CA PRO A 560 -14.48 33.70 -11.00
C PRO A 560 -13.68 34.90 -11.54
N VAL A 561 -12.52 35.17 -10.94
CA VAL A 561 -11.55 36.18 -11.39
C VAL A 561 -10.25 35.50 -11.88
N PRO A 562 -9.71 35.82 -13.06
CA PRO A 562 -8.50 35.18 -13.59
C PRO A 562 -7.23 35.61 -12.86
N VAL A 563 -6.42 34.64 -12.44
CA VAL A 563 -5.33 34.81 -11.47
C VAL A 563 -3.95 34.96 -12.12
N LYS A 564 -3.17 35.95 -11.68
CA LYS A 564 -1.70 36.02 -11.86
C LYS A 564 -0.99 35.36 -10.68
N PRO A 565 0.29 34.92 -10.81
CA PRO A 565 1.02 34.26 -9.72
C PRO A 565 0.97 35.04 -8.40
N ILE A 566 0.70 34.34 -7.30
CA ILE A 566 0.54 34.95 -5.98
C ILE A 566 1.86 35.59 -5.54
N PHE A 567 1.81 36.90 -5.32
CA PHE A 567 2.88 37.68 -4.72
C PHE A 567 2.26 38.43 -3.53
N LEU A 568 2.60 38.02 -2.31
CA LEU A 568 2.06 38.63 -1.10
C LEU A 568 2.87 39.88 -0.76
N ASP A 569 2.19 41.03 -0.64
CA ASP A 569 2.85 42.24 -0.15
C ASP A 569 3.00 42.15 1.38
N VAL A 570 4.14 41.58 1.79
CA VAL A 570 4.48 41.41 3.21
C VAL A 570 4.64 42.76 3.92
N ALA A 571 4.86 43.88 3.20
CA ALA A 571 4.93 45.21 3.80
C ALA A 571 3.62 45.61 4.49
N TRP A 572 2.47 45.13 3.98
CA TRP A 572 1.16 45.40 4.57
C TRP A 572 1.04 44.89 6.01
N ASN A 573 1.75 43.81 6.36
CA ASN A 573 1.81 43.27 7.74
C ASN A 573 2.63 44.14 8.71
N TYR A 574 3.32 45.18 8.21
CA TYR A 574 4.13 46.11 9.00
C TYR A 574 3.57 47.54 9.01
N ILE A 575 2.44 47.81 8.35
CA ILE A 575 1.75 49.11 8.38
C ILE A 575 0.89 49.19 9.65
N ASN A 576 1.51 49.54 10.78
CA ASN A 576 0.79 49.96 11.98
C ASN A 576 0.32 51.41 11.84
N TYR A 577 -0.93 51.68 12.21
CA TYR A 577 -1.40 53.07 12.37
C TYR A 577 -0.66 53.73 13.54
N PRO A 578 -0.23 55.00 13.41
CA PRO A 578 0.37 55.74 14.52
C PRO A 578 -0.68 55.95 15.62
N GLU A 579 -0.36 55.53 16.84
CA GLU A 579 -1.27 55.61 17.99
C GLU A 579 -1.62 57.06 18.32
N LYS A 580 -2.83 57.49 17.93
CA LYS A 580 -3.42 58.71 18.47
C LYS A 580 -3.73 58.50 19.94
N GLN A 581 -2.97 59.14 20.82
CA GLN A 581 -3.33 59.28 22.23
C GLN A 581 -4.66 60.04 22.33
N ILE A 582 -5.73 59.34 22.73
CA ILE A 582 -7.02 59.95 23.02
C ILE A 582 -7.15 60.09 24.53
N GLN A 583 -7.12 61.33 25.02
CA GLN A 583 -7.49 61.66 26.39
C GLN A 583 -9.02 61.56 26.57
N PRO A 584 -9.52 61.22 27.76
CA PRO A 584 -10.95 61.00 27.97
C PRO A 584 -11.72 62.31 28.07
N GLY A 585 -12.64 62.58 27.14
CA GLY A 585 -13.60 63.68 27.33
C GLY A 585 -14.47 64.02 26.12
N GLN A 586 -15.78 64.11 26.37
CA GLN A 586 -16.84 64.73 25.54
C GLN A 586 -17.17 64.02 24.21
N GLY A 587 -18.47 63.83 23.97
CA GLY A 587 -19.01 63.15 22.79
C GLY A 587 -19.72 64.11 21.82
N GLY A 588 -19.95 63.65 20.60
CA GLY A 588 -20.56 64.41 19.52
C GLY A 588 -21.29 63.50 18.53
N LYS A 589 -22.55 63.85 18.28
CA LYS A 589 -23.57 63.14 17.51
C LYS A 589 -23.34 63.10 15.99
N ASP A 590 -24.08 62.18 15.36
CA ASP A 590 -24.70 62.23 14.03
C ASP A 590 -23.87 62.14 12.72
N SER A 591 -24.40 61.27 11.83
CA SER A 591 -24.48 61.38 10.35
C SER A 591 -23.23 61.45 9.44
N GLY A 592 -23.25 60.65 8.37
CA GLY A 592 -22.58 60.98 7.09
C GLY A 592 -23.44 61.94 6.24
N PRO A 593 -23.34 61.99 4.89
CA PRO A 593 -22.71 61.00 4.01
C PRO A 593 -21.92 61.58 2.79
N GLU A 594 -21.56 60.67 1.87
CA GLU A 594 -21.52 60.84 0.39
C GLU A 594 -20.51 61.74 -0.40
N LEU A 595 -20.05 61.10 -1.50
CA LEU A 595 -19.89 61.58 -2.89
C LEU A 595 -18.78 62.54 -3.36
N SER A 596 -18.11 62.04 -4.44
CA SER A 596 -17.65 62.78 -5.65
C SER A 596 -16.38 63.64 -5.58
N ALA A 597 -15.73 64.02 -6.70
CA ALA A 597 -15.44 63.32 -7.97
C ALA A 597 -14.46 64.15 -8.85
N LYS A 598 -13.57 63.49 -9.61
CA LYS A 598 -12.66 64.08 -10.65
C LYS A 598 -11.61 65.07 -10.10
N GLY A 599 -10.48 65.34 -10.75
CA GLY A 599 -9.86 64.74 -11.95
C GLY A 599 -8.68 65.61 -12.44
N GLY A 600 -7.71 65.05 -13.18
CA GLY A 600 -6.59 65.81 -13.75
C GLY A 600 -5.51 64.95 -14.42
N GLU A 601 -4.99 65.41 -15.56
CA GLU A 601 -3.81 64.87 -16.26
C GLU A 601 -2.53 65.53 -15.68
N GLU A 602 -1.30 65.03 -15.86
CA GLU A 602 -0.57 64.98 -17.14
C GLU A 602 0.69 64.08 -17.14
N ALA A 603 1.28 63.95 -18.34
CA ALA A 603 2.66 63.52 -18.63
C ALA A 603 3.05 62.02 -18.47
N LYS A 604 3.92 61.57 -19.39
CA LYS A 604 4.49 60.21 -19.50
C LYS A 604 6.01 60.29 -19.45
N PRO A 605 6.71 59.19 -19.10
CA PRO A 605 7.42 58.50 -20.19
C PRO A 605 7.11 57.00 -20.36
N ARG A 606 7.37 56.51 -21.58
CA ARG A 606 7.56 55.10 -21.98
C ARG A 606 8.94 54.60 -21.47
N LYS A 607 9.31 53.31 -21.42
CA LYS A 607 8.69 52.01 -21.79
C LYS A 607 9.53 50.89 -21.16
N LYS A 608 8.90 49.78 -20.74
CA LYS A 608 9.27 48.35 -20.96
C LYS A 608 8.60 47.51 -19.86
N GLY A 609 8.05 46.36 -20.24
CA GLY A 609 7.46 45.41 -19.31
C GLY A 609 7.76 43.98 -19.77
N CYS A 610 7.41 43.01 -18.94
CA CYS A 610 7.32 41.60 -19.31
C CYS A 610 6.20 40.93 -18.50
N THR A 611 5.57 39.90 -19.05
CA THR A 611 4.40 39.22 -18.46
C THR A 611 4.50 37.70 -18.63
N LEU A 612 4.52 37.00 -17.50
CA LEU A 612 4.43 35.55 -17.31
C LEU A 612 3.69 35.35 -15.96
N ALA A 613 2.76 34.43 -15.69
CA ALA A 613 2.28 33.22 -16.39
C ALA A 613 3.35 32.12 -16.60
N GLY A 614 3.32 30.97 -15.94
CA GLY A 614 2.44 30.49 -14.86
C GLY A 614 2.53 28.96 -14.68
N LEU A 615 1.99 28.45 -13.55
CA LEU A 615 1.65 27.04 -13.27
C LEU A 615 2.77 25.95 -13.22
N SER A 616 2.48 24.92 -12.41
CA SER A 616 3.05 23.55 -12.38
C SER A 616 4.54 23.41 -11.95
N ARG A 617 4.96 22.53 -11.00
CA ARG A 617 4.66 21.08 -10.75
C ARG A 617 5.16 20.17 -11.90
N ASN A 618 5.82 19.02 -11.68
CA ASN A 618 5.93 18.22 -10.44
C ASN A 618 7.15 17.25 -10.41
N SER A 619 7.42 16.73 -9.20
CA SER A 619 7.91 15.38 -8.80
C SER A 619 9.09 14.62 -9.46
N TYR A 620 9.84 13.93 -8.60
CA TYR A 620 10.70 12.76 -8.89
C TYR A 620 9.90 11.48 -9.24
N PRO A 621 10.57 10.46 -9.80
CA PRO A 621 10.28 9.05 -9.49
C PRO A 621 11.52 8.20 -9.11
N ILE A 622 11.30 6.93 -8.75
CA ILE A 622 12.23 5.95 -8.14
C ILE A 622 12.24 4.64 -8.98
N LEU A 623 13.29 3.79 -8.95
CA LEU A 623 13.20 2.30 -8.95
C LEU A 623 14.56 1.54 -8.83
N ALA A 624 14.52 0.20 -8.74
CA ALA A 624 15.61 -0.72 -8.35
C ALA A 624 15.75 -1.97 -9.28
N ALA A 625 16.74 -2.87 -9.03
CA ALA A 625 16.95 -4.16 -9.74
C ALA A 625 17.78 -5.20 -8.92
N MET A 626 17.93 -6.44 -9.42
CA MET A 626 18.50 -7.66 -8.76
C MET A 626 19.56 -8.42 -9.65
N GLU A 627 19.80 -9.72 -9.37
CA GLU A 627 20.53 -10.80 -10.15
C GLU A 627 22.04 -11.06 -9.84
N ASP A 628 22.67 -12.25 -10.05
CA ASP A 628 22.31 -13.71 -9.90
C ASP A 628 23.59 -14.65 -10.08
N GLU A 629 23.42 -15.99 -10.19
CA GLU A 629 24.34 -17.09 -10.63
C GLU A 629 25.22 -17.91 -9.62
N SER A 630 25.82 -19.05 -10.08
CA SER A 630 25.93 -20.33 -9.30
C SER A 630 27.11 -21.33 -9.64
N VAL A 631 27.13 -22.52 -8.97
CA VAL A 631 27.79 -23.86 -9.32
C VAL A 631 29.03 -24.42 -8.54
N SER A 632 28.76 -25.37 -7.61
CA SER A 632 29.36 -26.72 -7.28
C SER A 632 30.85 -27.09 -6.92
N LEU A 633 30.96 -27.90 -5.83
CA LEU A 633 31.73 -29.19 -5.62
C LEU A 633 33.26 -29.29 -5.26
N ILE A 634 33.57 -29.99 -4.12
CA ILE A 634 34.58 -31.08 -3.85
C ILE A 634 34.94 -31.20 -2.32
N SER A 635 35.44 -32.37 -1.83
CA SER A 635 35.76 -32.74 -0.40
C SER A 635 37.22 -33.26 -0.23
N PRO A 636 37.73 -33.91 0.86
CA PRO A 636 37.27 -34.27 2.24
C PRO A 636 38.29 -33.79 3.35
N PRO A 637 38.93 -34.54 4.31
CA PRO A 637 38.63 -35.76 5.13
C PRO A 637 39.03 -35.80 6.67
N LYS A 638 38.28 -36.57 7.47
CA LYS A 638 38.68 -37.48 8.62
C LYS A 638 39.49 -37.01 9.86
N ALA A 639 38.88 -37.19 11.06
CA ALA A 639 39.52 -37.36 12.40
C ALA A 639 38.89 -38.54 13.21
N LYS A 640 39.23 -38.79 14.51
CA LYS A 640 39.05 -40.16 15.09
C LYS A 640 38.57 -40.44 16.55
N GLY A 641 38.88 -39.68 17.61
CA GLY A 641 38.34 -39.85 18.99
C GLY A 641 39.09 -40.72 20.04
N LYS A 642 38.50 -40.81 21.26
CA LYS A 642 38.83 -41.62 22.49
C LYS A 642 39.96 -41.13 23.45
N PRO A 643 39.99 -41.53 24.78
CA PRO A 643 38.91 -41.99 25.71
C PRO A 643 39.06 -41.65 27.26
N VAL A 644 38.03 -41.99 28.09
CA VAL A 644 38.11 -42.60 29.47
C VAL A 644 38.54 -41.75 30.72
N PRO A 645 38.16 -42.04 32.02
CA PRO A 645 37.05 -42.82 32.64
C PRO A 645 36.41 -42.20 33.96
N GLN A 646 35.77 -43.06 34.79
CA GLN A 646 35.19 -42.93 36.18
C GLN A 646 33.69 -42.56 36.28
N SER A 647 32.74 -43.25 36.97
CA SER A 647 32.68 -44.26 38.08
C SER A 647 32.71 -43.66 39.51
N THR A 648 31.87 -43.97 40.51
CA THR A 648 30.89 -45.08 40.76
C THR A 648 29.80 -44.69 41.80
N PHE A 649 28.57 -45.24 41.69
CA PHE A 649 27.64 -45.74 42.76
C PHE A 649 26.37 -46.22 42.01
N MET A 650 25.74 -47.40 42.16
CA MET A 650 25.32 -48.24 43.31
C MET A 650 24.31 -47.55 44.26
N VAL A 651 23.22 -48.17 44.73
CA VAL A 651 22.68 -49.54 44.53
C VAL A 651 21.13 -49.52 44.61
N LEU A 652 20.47 -50.70 44.52
CA LEU A 652 19.02 -50.95 44.40
C LEU A 652 18.48 -50.77 42.96
N ILE A 653 18.15 -51.80 42.17
CA ILE A 653 17.91 -53.24 42.43
C ILE A 653 16.74 -53.51 43.40
N ALA A 654 15.76 -54.37 43.12
CA ALA A 654 15.14 -54.85 41.88
C ALA A 654 13.95 -55.71 42.33
N MET A 655 12.76 -55.58 41.72
CA MET A 655 11.72 -56.64 41.65
C MET A 655 10.50 -56.13 40.85
N PHE A 656 10.43 -56.46 39.55
CA PHE A 656 9.18 -57.00 38.98
C PHE A 656 9.35 -57.66 37.59
N VAL A 657 9.85 -56.94 36.58
CA VAL A 657 9.67 -57.32 35.17
C VAL A 657 10.92 -57.98 34.55
N VAL A 658 11.22 -59.21 34.97
CA VAL A 658 12.20 -60.11 34.30
C VAL A 658 11.56 -61.40 33.77
N ALA A 659 10.27 -61.62 34.07
CA ALA A 659 9.47 -62.63 33.37
C ALA A 659 9.16 -62.17 31.93
N VAL A 660 9.04 -63.14 31.01
CA VAL A 660 8.65 -62.95 29.59
C VAL A 660 9.68 -62.23 28.70
N LEU A 661 10.95 -62.63 28.82
CA LEU A 661 11.84 -62.78 27.64
C LEU A 661 12.16 -64.27 27.42
N ALA A 662 11.12 -65.07 27.18
CA ALA A 662 11.22 -66.46 26.78
C ALA A 662 9.94 -66.87 26.02
N LEU A 663 10.09 -67.48 24.84
CA LEU A 663 9.05 -68.18 24.05
C LEU A 663 7.82 -67.29 23.65
N GLY A 664 7.57 -66.93 22.39
CA GLY A 664 8.22 -67.31 21.14
C GLY A 664 7.61 -68.56 20.48
N LEU A 665 6.46 -68.41 19.80
CA LEU A 665 6.04 -69.20 18.60
C LEU A 665 4.69 -68.73 18.00
N SER A 666 4.65 -68.65 16.66
CA SER A 666 3.52 -68.85 15.72
C SER A 666 2.08 -68.33 15.97
N LEU A 667 1.62 -67.50 15.02
CA LEU A 667 0.27 -67.50 14.36
C LEU A 667 -1.02 -67.24 15.17
N GLY A 668 -1.75 -66.16 14.80
CA GLY A 668 -3.22 -66.22 14.65
C GLY A 668 -4.08 -65.06 15.19
N LEU A 669 -4.63 -64.23 14.27
CA LEU A 669 -5.83 -63.37 14.37
C LEU A 669 -6.02 -62.34 15.52
N GLY A 670 -6.52 -61.14 15.19
CA GLY A 670 -7.53 -60.46 16.05
C GLY A 670 -7.39 -58.96 16.39
N PHE A 671 -8.12 -58.11 15.65
CA PHE A 671 -8.84 -56.88 16.11
C PHE A 671 -8.14 -55.66 16.82
N ARG A 672 -8.14 -54.54 16.08
CA ARG A 672 -8.55 -53.15 16.42
C ARG A 672 -7.83 -52.24 17.47
N MET A 673 -7.45 -51.06 16.94
CA MET A 673 -7.62 -49.67 17.44
C MET A 673 -6.64 -49.02 18.45
N SER A 674 -6.06 -47.89 18.00
CA SER A 674 -5.66 -46.66 18.75
C SER A 674 -4.60 -46.78 19.87
N TRP A 675 -3.71 -45.79 20.10
CA TRP A 675 -3.54 -44.44 19.54
C TRP A 675 -2.06 -44.03 19.66
N ALA A 676 -1.43 -43.42 18.64
CA ALA A 676 -0.07 -42.88 18.78
C ALA A 676 0.31 -41.82 17.73
N SER A 677 0.58 -40.61 18.21
CA SER A 677 1.46 -39.61 17.60
C SER A 677 2.76 -39.54 18.43
N SER A 678 3.94 -39.14 17.95
CA SER A 678 4.44 -38.96 16.58
C SER A 678 5.93 -38.57 16.68
N HIS A 679 6.83 -39.19 15.90
CA HIS A 679 7.98 -38.54 15.25
C HIS A 679 8.86 -39.56 14.48
N SER A 680 9.10 -39.27 13.19
CA SER A 680 10.32 -39.50 12.37
C SER A 680 11.33 -40.61 12.75
N LEU A 681 11.86 -41.41 11.82
CA LEU A 681 12.42 -40.97 10.52
C LEU A 681 12.36 -42.04 9.39
N SER A 682 12.07 -41.55 8.18
CA SER A 682 12.65 -41.86 6.85
C SER A 682 12.82 -43.29 6.28
N HIS A 683 12.69 -43.35 4.95
CA HIS A 683 13.11 -44.39 4.01
C HIS A 683 12.38 -45.74 4.00
N ALA A 684 11.24 -45.76 3.29
CA ALA A 684 10.92 -46.85 2.37
C ALA A 684 10.27 -46.30 1.08
N LEU A 685 10.91 -46.58 -0.06
CA LEU A 685 10.35 -46.75 -1.41
C LEU A 685 9.20 -45.82 -1.87
N GLN A 686 9.61 -44.78 -2.60
CA GLN A 686 9.12 -44.41 -3.94
C GLN A 686 7.98 -45.27 -4.53
N ASP A 687 6.81 -44.66 -4.67
CA ASP A 687 5.72 -45.04 -5.57
C ASP A 687 5.13 -43.77 -6.21
N ASP A 688 4.82 -43.82 -7.50
CA ASP A 688 4.81 -42.64 -8.40
C ASP A 688 3.37 -42.27 -8.84
N SER A 689 2.43 -42.33 -7.89
CA SER A 689 1.04 -42.70 -8.18
C SER A 689 -0.05 -41.71 -7.73
N ARG A 690 0.29 -40.47 -7.34
CA ARG A 690 -0.68 -39.51 -6.73
C ARG A 690 -0.68 -38.08 -7.26
N HIS A 691 -0.61 -37.89 -8.59
CA HIS A 691 -0.76 -36.57 -9.22
C HIS A 691 -1.96 -36.45 -10.17
N SER A 692 -3.12 -36.93 -9.69
CA SER A 692 -4.44 -36.46 -10.15
C SER A 692 -5.45 -36.55 -8.99
N MET A 693 -6.10 -35.44 -8.65
CA MET A 693 -7.39 -35.51 -7.96
C MET A 693 -8.41 -36.12 -8.93
N LEU A 694 -9.28 -37.01 -8.44
CA LEU A 694 -10.49 -37.38 -9.19
C LEU A 694 -11.39 -36.15 -9.26
N SER A 695 -11.95 -35.85 -10.44
CA SER A 695 -12.79 -34.68 -10.67
C SER A 695 -14.01 -34.60 -9.73
N ASP A 696 -14.46 -35.75 -9.22
CA ASP A 696 -15.55 -35.84 -8.25
C ASP A 696 -15.23 -35.33 -6.84
N MET A 697 -13.96 -35.06 -6.51
CA MET A 697 -13.58 -34.42 -5.25
C MET A 697 -13.44 -32.89 -5.34
N LEU A 698 -13.48 -32.30 -6.55
CA LEU A 698 -13.28 -30.86 -6.75
C LEU A 698 -14.52 -30.02 -6.41
N VAL A 699 -15.71 -30.62 -6.48
CA VAL A 699 -17.00 -29.92 -6.41
C VAL A 699 -17.93 -30.66 -5.43
N ASN A 700 -18.25 -30.06 -4.28
CA ASN A 700 -19.21 -30.63 -3.33
C ASN A 700 -20.66 -30.34 -3.77
N SER A 701 -21.31 -31.36 -4.34
CA SER A 701 -22.72 -31.26 -4.76
C SER A 701 -23.68 -30.98 -3.60
N THR A 702 -23.38 -31.42 -2.36
CA THR A 702 -24.30 -31.29 -1.22
C THR A 702 -24.48 -29.83 -0.78
N GLU A 703 -23.40 -29.05 -0.79
CA GLU A 703 -23.42 -27.62 -0.50
C GLU A 703 -24.09 -26.82 -1.64
N LEU A 704 -23.83 -27.20 -2.90
CA LEU A 704 -24.46 -26.57 -4.07
C LEU A 704 -25.96 -26.89 -4.21
N ASP A 705 -26.41 -28.04 -3.71
CA ASP A 705 -27.84 -28.40 -3.59
C ASP A 705 -28.48 -27.90 -2.27
N LEU A 706 -27.76 -27.10 -1.45
CA LEU A 706 -28.21 -26.55 -0.16
C LEU A 706 -28.79 -27.59 0.82
N LYS A 707 -28.27 -28.82 0.78
CA LYS A 707 -28.68 -29.94 1.64
C LYS A 707 -27.78 -30.04 2.87
N THR A 708 -27.73 -28.95 3.63
CA THR A 708 -26.79 -28.68 4.73
C THR A 708 -27.37 -28.87 6.13
N ASP A 709 -28.65 -29.27 6.24
CA ASP A 709 -29.44 -29.29 7.49
C ASP A 709 -29.48 -27.92 8.23
N PHE A 710 -29.29 -26.81 7.49
CA PHE A 710 -29.28 -25.47 8.07
C PHE A 710 -30.64 -25.04 8.62
N VAL A 711 -30.62 -24.33 9.75
CA VAL A 711 -31.82 -23.82 10.42
C VAL A 711 -31.92 -22.31 10.27
N VAL A 712 -32.89 -21.87 9.48
CA VAL A 712 -33.27 -20.45 9.32
C VAL A 712 -33.83 -19.93 10.66
N SER A 713 -33.30 -18.80 11.13
CA SER A 713 -33.47 -18.31 12.50
C SER A 713 -33.28 -16.79 12.59
N ASP A 714 -34.12 -16.13 13.39
CA ASP A 714 -34.04 -14.70 13.73
C ASP A 714 -33.07 -14.40 14.89
N LYS A 715 -32.55 -15.44 15.56
CA LYS A 715 -31.61 -15.31 16.67
C LYS A 715 -30.17 -15.18 16.15
N PRO A 716 -29.45 -14.10 16.48
CA PRO A 716 -28.04 -13.94 16.11
C PRO A 716 -27.15 -15.03 16.71
N THR A 717 -26.31 -15.63 15.88
CA THR A 717 -25.34 -16.67 16.21
C THR A 717 -23.99 -16.39 15.52
N ILE A 718 -22.92 -17.04 15.99
CA ILE A 718 -21.60 -16.97 15.34
C ILE A 718 -21.46 -18.20 14.43
N ARG A 719 -21.14 -17.97 13.15
CA ARG A 719 -20.91 -19.01 12.14
C ARG A 719 -19.40 -19.09 11.86
N GLU A 720 -18.76 -20.16 12.28
CA GLU A 720 -17.31 -20.34 12.14
C GLU A 720 -16.94 -21.24 10.97
N PHE A 721 -16.12 -20.72 10.05
CA PHE A 721 -15.60 -21.41 8.87
C PHE A 721 -14.07 -21.45 8.91
N LYS A 722 -13.47 -22.50 8.32
CA LYS A 722 -12.02 -22.67 8.25
C LYS A 722 -11.63 -22.91 6.79
N PHE A 723 -10.87 -21.99 6.22
CA PHE A 723 -10.45 -21.99 4.82
C PHE A 723 -8.95 -22.24 4.74
N THR A 724 -8.57 -23.38 4.18
CA THR A 724 -7.19 -23.71 3.82
C THR A 724 -7.01 -23.41 2.34
N VAL A 725 -6.30 -22.33 2.02
CA VAL A 725 -6.02 -21.93 0.63
C VAL A 725 -4.74 -22.61 0.18
N SER A 726 -4.81 -23.41 -0.89
CA SER A 726 -3.68 -24.19 -1.40
C SER A 726 -3.65 -24.22 -2.93
N GLN A 727 -2.48 -24.47 -3.52
CA GLN A 727 -2.31 -24.69 -4.95
C GLN A 727 -2.26 -26.19 -5.26
N ALA A 728 -2.99 -26.63 -6.27
CA ALA A 728 -3.01 -28.03 -6.73
C ALA A 728 -3.32 -28.13 -8.22
N TYR A 729 -2.99 -29.25 -8.86
CA TYR A 729 -3.43 -29.56 -10.21
C TYR A 729 -4.81 -30.23 -10.19
N ALA A 730 -5.76 -29.66 -10.94
CA ALA A 730 -7.14 -30.13 -11.05
C ALA A 730 -7.66 -29.96 -12.49
N SER A 731 -8.77 -30.63 -12.81
CA SER A 731 -9.26 -30.78 -14.20
C SER A 731 -10.77 -30.50 -14.31
N PRO A 732 -11.23 -29.24 -14.15
CA PRO A 732 -12.66 -28.90 -14.04
C PRO A 732 -13.46 -29.25 -15.31
N ASP A 733 -12.88 -29.07 -16.49
CA ASP A 733 -13.43 -29.50 -17.78
C ASP A 733 -12.72 -30.74 -18.36
N GLY A 734 -11.97 -31.45 -17.51
CA GLY A 734 -11.13 -32.57 -17.91
C GLY A 734 -9.73 -32.21 -18.37
N VAL A 735 -9.40 -30.93 -18.64
CA VAL A 735 -8.02 -30.50 -18.92
C VAL A 735 -7.31 -30.15 -17.62
N GLN A 736 -6.22 -30.83 -17.31
CA GLN A 736 -5.44 -30.56 -16.10
C GLN A 736 -4.82 -29.17 -16.13
N LYS A 737 -5.12 -28.32 -15.14
CA LYS A 737 -4.53 -26.99 -14.91
C LYS A 737 -4.12 -26.78 -13.45
N PRO A 738 -3.14 -25.91 -13.15
CA PRO A 738 -2.94 -25.43 -11.79
C PRO A 738 -4.19 -24.64 -11.36
N MET A 739 -4.66 -24.89 -10.15
CA MET A 739 -5.77 -24.18 -9.51
C MET A 739 -5.40 -23.77 -8.08
N ILE A 740 -6.04 -22.69 -7.61
CA ILE A 740 -6.02 -22.26 -6.21
C ILE A 740 -7.36 -22.68 -5.60
N LEU A 741 -7.29 -23.58 -4.61
CA LEU A 741 -8.45 -24.26 -4.04
C LEU A 741 -8.65 -23.87 -2.58
N VAL A 742 -9.90 -23.78 -2.15
CA VAL A 742 -10.27 -23.61 -0.73
C VAL A 742 -10.71 -24.96 -0.19
N ASN A 743 -10.00 -25.49 0.81
CA ASN A 743 -10.21 -26.84 1.35
C ASN A 743 -10.20 -27.95 0.27
N GLY A 744 -9.46 -27.75 -0.83
CA GLY A 744 -9.39 -28.68 -1.96
C GLY A 744 -10.54 -28.58 -2.97
N GLN A 745 -11.41 -27.58 -2.86
CA GLN A 745 -12.60 -27.40 -3.70
C GLN A 745 -12.55 -26.12 -4.55
N SER A 746 -13.23 -26.15 -5.71
CA SER A 746 -13.55 -24.99 -6.55
C SER A 746 -14.81 -25.29 -7.38
N PRO A 747 -15.98 -24.65 -7.13
CA PRO A 747 -16.23 -23.60 -6.14
C PRO A 747 -15.84 -24.03 -4.72
N GLY A 748 -15.31 -23.08 -3.94
CA GLY A 748 -14.95 -23.28 -2.55
C GLY A 748 -16.18 -23.47 -1.64
N PRO A 749 -15.97 -23.86 -0.36
CA PRO A 749 -17.06 -24.18 0.56
C PRO A 749 -18.07 -23.05 0.74
N LEU A 750 -19.34 -23.41 0.87
CA LEU A 750 -20.45 -22.51 1.14
C LEU A 750 -20.31 -21.83 2.52
N ILE A 751 -20.50 -20.52 2.53
CA ILE A 751 -20.79 -19.77 3.76
C ILE A 751 -22.30 -19.59 3.87
N GLU A 752 -22.91 -20.28 4.83
CA GLU A 752 -24.35 -20.20 5.10
C GLU A 752 -24.61 -19.54 6.46
N ALA A 753 -25.45 -18.50 6.47
CA ALA A 753 -25.72 -17.67 7.65
C ALA A 753 -27.16 -17.14 7.64
N ASN A 754 -27.62 -16.63 8.78
CA ASN A 754 -28.83 -15.82 8.86
C ASN A 754 -28.49 -14.31 8.86
N SER A 755 -29.43 -13.51 8.37
CA SER A 755 -29.53 -12.08 8.63
C SER A 755 -29.43 -11.82 10.14
N GLY A 756 -28.40 -11.08 10.57
CA GLY A 756 -28.05 -10.83 11.96
C GLY A 756 -26.92 -11.69 12.54
N ASP A 757 -26.53 -12.80 11.90
CA ASP A 757 -25.40 -13.63 12.34
C ASP A 757 -24.03 -12.92 12.18
N THR A 758 -23.06 -13.33 12.99
CA THR A 758 -21.64 -12.98 12.82
C THR A 758 -20.93 -14.09 12.06
N ILE A 759 -20.39 -13.78 10.90
CA ILE A 759 -19.55 -14.70 10.11
C ILE A 759 -18.10 -14.55 10.58
N ARG A 760 -17.46 -15.66 10.94
CA ARG A 760 -16.05 -15.75 11.31
C ARG A 760 -15.34 -16.75 10.41
N VAL A 761 -14.37 -16.30 9.61
CA VAL A 761 -13.61 -17.16 8.68
C VAL A 761 -12.13 -17.15 9.01
N TYR A 762 -11.63 -18.29 9.48
CA TYR A 762 -10.20 -18.53 9.69
C TYR A 762 -9.54 -18.92 8.37
N VAL A 763 -8.78 -18.01 7.76
CA VAL A 763 -8.10 -18.23 6.47
C VAL A 763 -6.62 -18.54 6.72
N LEU A 764 -6.17 -19.71 6.30
CA LEU A 764 -4.76 -20.13 6.32
C LEU A 764 -4.25 -20.21 4.88
N ASN A 765 -3.19 -19.47 4.56
CA ASN A 765 -2.52 -19.54 3.27
C ASN A 765 -1.43 -20.62 3.29
N GLN A 766 -1.65 -21.72 2.56
CA GLN A 766 -0.68 -22.81 2.36
C GLN A 766 -0.03 -22.77 0.96
N MET A 767 -0.25 -21.72 0.16
CA MET A 767 0.50 -21.52 -1.08
C MET A 767 1.95 -21.15 -0.76
N GLU A 768 2.91 -21.66 -1.54
CA GLU A 768 4.34 -21.55 -1.20
C GLU A 768 4.91 -20.14 -1.42
N ASN A 769 4.58 -19.52 -2.55
CA ASN A 769 5.23 -18.30 -3.04
C ASN A 769 4.26 -17.12 -3.27
N THR A 770 2.97 -17.28 -2.98
CA THR A 770 1.92 -16.32 -3.34
C THR A 770 1.12 -15.90 -2.11
N SER A 771 0.93 -14.59 -1.90
CA SER A 771 -0.02 -14.06 -0.90
C SER A 771 -1.46 -14.08 -1.43
N THR A 772 -2.45 -13.97 -0.55
CA THR A 772 -3.89 -13.97 -0.91
C THR A 772 -4.70 -13.04 0.00
N SER A 773 -5.91 -12.67 -0.39
CA SER A 773 -6.90 -11.99 0.45
C SER A 773 -8.30 -12.38 -0.02
N ILE A 774 -9.27 -12.46 0.90
CA ILE A 774 -10.64 -12.89 0.59
C ILE A 774 -11.59 -11.71 0.73
N HIS A 775 -12.16 -11.24 -0.39
CA HIS A 775 -13.23 -10.24 -0.41
C HIS A 775 -14.60 -10.91 -0.36
N TRP A 776 -15.56 -10.22 0.25
CA TRP A 776 -16.92 -10.68 0.54
C TRP A 776 -17.90 -9.90 -0.35
N HIS A 777 -17.99 -10.29 -1.61
CA HIS A 777 -18.63 -9.52 -2.67
C HIS A 777 -20.10 -9.25 -2.36
N GLY A 778 -20.46 -7.96 -2.34
CA GLY A 778 -21.80 -7.47 -2.01
C GLY A 778 -22.13 -7.43 -0.51
N ILE A 779 -21.25 -7.93 0.37
CA ILE A 779 -21.40 -7.74 1.81
C ILE A 779 -21.03 -6.30 2.16
N ALA A 780 -21.91 -5.62 2.89
CA ALA A 780 -21.80 -4.20 3.16
C ALA A 780 -20.73 -3.84 4.21
N GLN A 781 -20.13 -4.82 4.91
CA GLN A 781 -19.05 -4.64 5.89
C GLN A 781 -19.32 -3.48 6.88
N ARG A 782 -20.57 -3.37 7.35
CA ARG A 782 -21.02 -2.26 8.21
C ARG A 782 -20.26 -2.27 9.53
N ASN A 783 -19.66 -1.13 9.87
CA ASN A 783 -18.76 -0.97 11.02
C ASN A 783 -17.52 -1.90 11.00
N THR A 784 -17.20 -2.53 9.87
CA THR A 784 -16.14 -3.55 9.73
C THR A 784 -15.25 -3.36 8.47
N PRO A 785 -14.91 -2.13 8.03
CA PRO A 785 -14.20 -1.90 6.76
C PRO A 785 -12.84 -2.59 6.65
N TRP A 786 -12.14 -2.86 7.76
CA TRP A 786 -10.87 -3.62 7.78
C TRP A 786 -11.03 -5.11 7.45
N MET A 787 -12.26 -5.64 7.44
CA MET A 787 -12.56 -7.03 7.09
C MET A 787 -12.97 -7.21 5.61
N ASP A 788 -13.00 -6.13 4.83
CA ASP A 788 -13.49 -6.14 3.44
C ASP A 788 -12.60 -6.93 2.46
N GLY A 789 -11.37 -7.31 2.83
CA GLY A 789 -10.56 -8.24 2.03
C GLY A 789 -9.78 -7.62 0.86
N VAL A 790 -9.94 -6.33 0.62
CA VAL A 790 -9.35 -5.61 -0.53
C VAL A 790 -7.89 -5.27 -0.26
N THR A 791 -6.97 -6.00 -0.91
CA THR A 791 -5.52 -5.81 -0.78
C THR A 791 -5.09 -4.39 -1.15
N GLY A 792 -4.35 -3.74 -0.25
CA GLY A 792 -3.84 -2.37 -0.41
C GLY A 792 -4.88 -1.27 -0.13
N VAL A 793 -6.09 -1.64 0.32
CA VAL A 793 -7.15 -0.71 0.70
C VAL A 793 -7.54 -0.92 2.15
N SER A 794 -8.25 -2.01 2.46
CA SER A 794 -8.69 -2.35 3.82
C SER A 794 -7.66 -3.18 4.59
N GLN A 795 -6.85 -3.98 3.90
CA GLN A 795 -5.81 -4.80 4.52
C GLN A 795 -4.62 -5.06 3.59
N CYS A 796 -3.55 -5.62 4.15
CA CYS A 796 -2.46 -6.24 3.39
C CYS A 796 -2.82 -7.71 3.08
N ALA A 797 -2.21 -8.28 2.03
CA ALA A 797 -2.44 -9.67 1.66
C ALA A 797 -1.78 -10.64 2.65
N ILE A 798 -2.45 -11.76 2.93
CA ILE A 798 -2.02 -12.85 3.82
C ILE A 798 -0.80 -13.56 3.21
N PRO A 799 0.40 -13.50 3.83
CA PRO A 799 1.60 -14.12 3.28
C PRO A 799 1.53 -15.65 3.24
N PRO A 800 2.37 -16.32 2.42
CA PRO A 800 2.63 -17.75 2.52
C PRO A 800 2.84 -18.24 3.97
N GLY A 801 2.29 -19.41 4.29
CA GLY A 801 2.35 -20.03 5.62
C GLY A 801 1.62 -19.28 6.75
N SER A 802 1.05 -18.10 6.47
CA SER A 802 0.41 -17.23 7.46
C SER A 802 -1.11 -17.39 7.47
N ASN A 803 -1.76 -16.90 8.52
CA ASN A 803 -3.21 -16.90 8.64
C ASN A 803 -3.77 -15.51 9.00
N PHE A 804 -5.06 -15.33 8.75
CA PHE A 804 -5.85 -14.17 9.14
C PHE A 804 -7.27 -14.64 9.49
N THR A 805 -7.94 -13.94 10.41
CA THR A 805 -9.33 -14.26 10.79
C THR A 805 -10.22 -13.09 10.43
N TYR A 806 -11.11 -13.31 9.45
CA TYR A 806 -12.17 -12.37 9.12
C TYR A 806 -13.32 -12.53 10.13
N GLU A 807 -13.86 -11.43 10.65
CA GLU A 807 -15.01 -11.45 11.56
C GLU A 807 -15.90 -10.22 11.36
N PHE A 808 -17.10 -10.41 10.84
CA PHE A 808 -18.06 -9.34 10.55
C PHE A 808 -19.51 -9.79 10.77
N GLN A 809 -20.40 -8.84 11.06
CA GLN A 809 -21.82 -9.12 11.26
C GLN A 809 -22.64 -8.80 10.00
N VAL A 810 -23.54 -9.70 9.64
CA VAL A 810 -24.46 -9.55 8.50
C VAL A 810 -25.65 -8.71 8.90
N ILE A 811 -25.54 -7.38 8.81
CA ILE A 811 -26.58 -6.45 9.28
C ILE A 811 -27.60 -6.17 8.17
N GLY A 812 -28.76 -6.83 8.25
CA GLY A 812 -29.97 -6.54 7.45
C GLY A 812 -29.98 -7.10 6.02
N GLN A 813 -28.86 -7.61 5.52
CA GLN A 813 -28.75 -8.25 4.20
C GLN A 813 -29.38 -9.65 4.18
N ARG A 814 -29.73 -10.12 2.98
CA ARG A 814 -30.37 -11.42 2.70
C ARG A 814 -30.10 -11.81 1.24
N GLY A 815 -30.27 -13.07 0.86
CA GLY A 815 -30.09 -13.54 -0.51
C GLY A 815 -28.67 -14.01 -0.84
N THR A 816 -28.26 -13.78 -2.10
CA THR A 816 -27.14 -14.46 -2.76
C THR A 816 -25.93 -13.54 -2.94
N PHE A 817 -24.82 -13.93 -2.33
CA PHE A 817 -23.53 -13.26 -2.38
C PHE A 817 -22.44 -14.30 -2.69
N TRP A 818 -21.19 -13.86 -2.77
CA TRP A 818 -20.06 -14.75 -3.01
C TRP A 818 -18.78 -14.17 -2.41
N TYR A 819 -17.78 -15.01 -2.19
CA TYR A 819 -16.43 -14.57 -1.86
C TYR A 819 -15.47 -14.93 -2.97
N HIS A 820 -14.40 -14.15 -3.12
CA HIS A 820 -13.35 -14.41 -4.09
C HIS A 820 -12.01 -13.80 -3.65
N ALA A 821 -10.93 -14.22 -4.31
CA ALA A 821 -9.64 -13.57 -4.12
C ALA A 821 -9.67 -12.10 -4.56
N TYR A 822 -9.13 -11.19 -3.74
CA TYR A 822 -8.84 -9.80 -4.12
C TYR A 822 -7.32 -9.57 -4.12
N THR A 823 -6.59 -10.46 -4.80
CA THR A 823 -5.15 -10.38 -5.01
C THR A 823 -4.83 -10.79 -6.44
N ALA A 824 -4.42 -9.82 -7.27
CA ALA A 824 -4.29 -9.97 -8.71
C ALA A 824 -5.58 -10.61 -9.32
N VAL A 825 -5.42 -11.60 -10.20
CA VAL A 825 -6.52 -12.31 -10.87
C VAL A 825 -6.74 -13.73 -10.32
N GLN A 826 -6.34 -14.00 -9.06
CA GLN A 826 -6.33 -15.36 -8.47
C GLN A 826 -7.68 -16.10 -8.49
N TYR A 827 -8.81 -15.40 -8.54
CA TYR A 827 -10.11 -16.06 -8.62
C TYR A 827 -10.32 -16.80 -9.96
N THR A 828 -9.67 -16.33 -11.06
CA THR A 828 -9.58 -17.01 -12.37
C THR A 828 -9.01 -18.43 -12.29
N ASP A 829 -8.19 -18.70 -11.27
CA ASP A 829 -7.58 -20.01 -11.03
C ASP A 829 -8.32 -20.83 -9.96
N GLY A 830 -9.51 -20.39 -9.52
CA GLY A 830 -10.43 -21.20 -8.71
C GLY A 830 -10.76 -20.68 -7.31
N LEU A 831 -10.11 -19.60 -6.85
CA LEU A 831 -10.33 -19.07 -5.50
C LEU A 831 -11.57 -18.16 -5.44
N PHE A 832 -12.73 -18.80 -5.42
CA PHE A 832 -14.06 -18.20 -5.20
C PHE A 832 -15.00 -19.23 -4.57
N GLY A 833 -16.11 -18.79 -3.97
CA GLY A 833 -17.18 -19.66 -3.46
C GLY A 833 -18.44 -18.90 -3.04
N PRO A 834 -19.55 -19.58 -2.75
CA PRO A 834 -20.83 -18.92 -2.51
C PRO A 834 -21.02 -18.46 -1.06
N ILE A 835 -21.85 -17.43 -0.88
CA ILE A 835 -22.38 -16.98 0.41
C ILE A 835 -23.91 -16.91 0.28
N VAL A 836 -24.63 -17.61 1.16
CA VAL A 836 -26.10 -17.54 1.24
C VAL A 836 -26.50 -17.00 2.60
N ILE A 837 -27.29 -15.93 2.60
CA ILE A 837 -27.81 -15.28 3.80
C ILE A 837 -29.33 -15.44 3.83
N HIS A 838 -29.81 -16.31 4.70
CA HIS A 838 -31.24 -16.53 4.94
C HIS A 838 -31.83 -15.45 5.83
N ASP A 839 -33.12 -15.15 5.68
CA ASP A 839 -33.84 -14.26 6.59
C ASP A 839 -35.28 -14.80 6.78
N PRO A 840 -35.78 -15.00 8.02
CA PRO A 840 -37.13 -15.53 8.26
C PRO A 840 -38.27 -14.67 7.69
N GLY A 841 -37.99 -13.42 7.31
CA GLY A 841 -38.92 -12.52 6.64
C GLY A 841 -38.59 -12.28 5.16
N GLU A 842 -37.88 -13.19 4.49
CA GLU A 842 -37.65 -13.14 3.03
C GLU A 842 -38.99 -13.12 2.26
N MET A 843 -39.07 -12.29 1.21
CA MET A 843 -40.30 -12.02 0.44
C MET A 843 -40.18 -12.46 -1.02
N VAL A 844 -39.76 -13.70 -1.23
CA VAL A 844 -39.81 -14.38 -2.55
C VAL A 844 -41.04 -15.29 -2.65
N PRO A 845 -41.50 -15.65 -3.87
CA PRO A 845 -42.54 -16.66 -4.04
C PRO A 845 -42.11 -18.03 -3.48
N ALA A 846 -43.08 -18.85 -3.07
CA ALA A 846 -42.81 -20.17 -2.49
C ALA A 846 -42.09 -21.12 -3.46
N TYR A 847 -41.10 -21.85 -2.94
CA TYR A 847 -40.33 -22.89 -3.60
C TYR A 847 -40.19 -24.12 -2.67
N ASP A 848 -39.89 -25.28 -3.25
CA ASP A 848 -39.81 -26.57 -2.57
C ASP A 848 -38.38 -27.14 -2.47
N ASP A 849 -37.42 -26.58 -3.22
CA ASP A 849 -36.00 -26.98 -3.31
C ASP A 849 -35.17 -25.73 -3.68
N GLU A 850 -33.91 -25.65 -3.26
CA GLU A 850 -33.03 -24.50 -3.53
C GLU A 850 -31.61 -24.97 -3.93
N LYS A 851 -30.98 -24.30 -4.90
CA LYS A 851 -29.66 -24.68 -5.45
C LYS A 851 -28.83 -23.46 -5.83
N ILE A 852 -27.52 -23.62 -5.82
CA ILE A 852 -26.52 -22.61 -6.20
C ILE A 852 -25.96 -22.98 -7.56
N ILE A 853 -25.88 -22.03 -8.49
CA ILE A 853 -25.41 -22.22 -9.87
C ILE A 853 -24.36 -21.15 -10.21
N HIS A 854 -23.08 -21.51 -10.04
CA HIS A 854 -21.95 -20.73 -10.50
C HIS A 854 -21.81 -20.83 -12.03
N LEU A 855 -21.74 -19.69 -12.71
CA LEU A 855 -21.43 -19.54 -14.14
C LEU A 855 -20.04 -18.90 -14.27
N GLY A 856 -19.14 -19.48 -15.06
CA GLY A 856 -17.75 -19.01 -15.15
C GLY A 856 -17.07 -19.28 -16.49
N ASP A 857 -16.03 -18.52 -16.78
CA ASP A 857 -15.05 -18.83 -17.82
C ASP A 857 -13.88 -19.68 -17.29
N ASN A 858 -13.31 -20.53 -18.16
CA ASN A 858 -12.19 -21.40 -17.82
C ASN A 858 -11.03 -21.20 -18.80
N TYR A 859 -9.88 -20.87 -18.22
CA TYR A 859 -8.61 -20.69 -18.92
C TYR A 859 -7.67 -21.82 -18.49
N HIS A 860 -7.14 -22.57 -19.44
CA HIS A 860 -6.22 -23.67 -19.14
C HIS A 860 -4.83 -23.17 -18.69
N ALA A 861 -4.37 -22.02 -19.19
CA ALA A 861 -3.23 -21.30 -18.60
C ALA A 861 -3.58 -20.68 -17.23
N SER A 862 -2.57 -20.38 -16.41
CA SER A 862 -2.78 -19.65 -15.15
C SER A 862 -3.15 -18.19 -15.42
N GLY A 863 -4.01 -17.63 -14.57
CA GLY A 863 -4.46 -16.25 -14.65
C GLY A 863 -3.30 -15.26 -14.58
N GLU A 864 -2.25 -15.54 -13.80
CA GLU A 864 -1.05 -14.68 -13.75
C GLU A 864 -0.34 -14.57 -15.11
N ALA A 865 -0.11 -15.69 -15.81
CA ALA A 865 0.52 -15.69 -17.12
C ALA A 865 -0.33 -14.94 -18.16
N LEU A 866 -1.66 -15.03 -18.05
CA LEU A 866 -2.58 -14.28 -18.88
C LEU A 866 -2.57 -12.79 -18.58
N LEU A 867 -2.58 -12.40 -17.30
CA LEU A 867 -2.45 -11.01 -16.87
C LEU A 867 -1.14 -10.38 -17.37
N GLN A 868 -0.02 -11.09 -17.21
CA GLN A 868 1.27 -10.66 -17.75
C GLN A 868 1.25 -10.53 -19.28
N SER A 869 0.44 -11.32 -20.00
CA SER A 869 0.28 -11.21 -21.46
C SER A 869 -0.64 -10.08 -21.90
N TYR A 870 -1.63 -9.72 -21.08
CA TYR A 870 -2.61 -8.65 -21.34
C TYR A 870 -2.04 -7.25 -21.03
N LEU A 871 -1.25 -7.12 -19.96
CA LEU A 871 -0.63 -5.84 -19.58
C LEU A 871 0.51 -5.42 -20.52
N ARG A 872 1.08 -6.35 -21.32
CA ARG A 872 2.23 -6.11 -22.20
C ARG A 872 1.88 -5.35 -23.50
N PRO A 873 2.85 -4.63 -24.09
CA PRO A 873 2.66 -3.81 -25.29
C PRO A 873 3.02 -4.54 -26.60
N ASP A 874 3.61 -5.73 -26.47
CA ASP A 874 4.27 -6.55 -27.50
C ASP A 874 3.74 -8.00 -27.48
N SER A 875 2.55 -8.20 -26.92
CA SER A 875 2.01 -9.51 -26.57
C SER A 875 1.99 -10.45 -27.76
N LYS A 876 2.70 -11.58 -27.67
CA LYS A 876 2.74 -12.61 -28.75
C LYS A 876 1.38 -13.20 -29.10
N ARG A 877 0.35 -12.99 -28.26
CA ARG A 877 -1.05 -13.37 -28.51
C ARG A 877 -1.78 -12.34 -29.39
N SER A 878 -1.46 -11.06 -29.24
CA SER A 878 -2.08 -9.95 -29.98
C SER A 878 -1.01 -8.89 -30.31
N PRO A 879 -0.14 -9.14 -31.31
CA PRO A 879 1.03 -8.30 -31.58
C PRO A 879 0.66 -6.93 -32.16
N ASP A 880 -0.44 -6.87 -32.91
CA ASP A 880 -0.90 -5.68 -33.63
C ASP A 880 -1.91 -4.84 -32.82
N ASP A 881 -2.48 -5.40 -31.74
CA ASP A 881 -3.48 -4.75 -30.88
C ASP A 881 -3.30 -5.10 -29.38
N PRO A 882 -2.44 -4.37 -28.65
CA PRO A 882 -2.19 -4.62 -27.24
C PRO A 882 -3.28 -4.00 -26.34
N GLY A 883 -3.80 -4.81 -25.40
CA GLY A 883 -4.92 -4.44 -24.53
C GLY A 883 -6.23 -5.16 -24.86
N VAL A 884 -6.18 -6.14 -25.78
CA VAL A 884 -7.24 -7.13 -26.01
C VAL A 884 -7.27 -8.14 -24.86
N GLU A 885 -8.44 -8.29 -24.26
CA GLU A 885 -8.74 -9.22 -23.19
C GLU A 885 -8.58 -10.68 -23.67
N PRO A 886 -7.94 -11.58 -22.89
CA PRO A 886 -7.77 -12.96 -23.31
C PRO A 886 -9.14 -13.68 -23.38
N LEU A 887 -9.40 -14.38 -24.48
CA LEU A 887 -10.53 -15.31 -24.55
C LEU A 887 -10.20 -16.61 -23.78
N PRO A 888 -11.16 -17.18 -23.03
CA PRO A 888 -11.03 -18.48 -22.38
C PRO A 888 -11.01 -19.64 -23.38
N ASP A 889 -10.65 -20.84 -22.88
CA ASP A 889 -10.73 -22.09 -23.65
C ASP A 889 -12.12 -22.73 -23.55
N ASN A 890 -12.79 -22.57 -22.40
CA ASN A 890 -14.06 -23.24 -22.11
C ASN A 890 -14.91 -22.39 -21.15
N PHE A 891 -16.15 -22.81 -20.89
CA PHE A 891 -17.05 -22.26 -19.88
C PHE A 891 -17.44 -23.36 -18.88
N LEU A 892 -17.78 -23.00 -17.64
CA LEU A 892 -18.15 -23.93 -16.58
C LEU A 892 -19.50 -23.60 -15.96
N ILE A 893 -20.26 -24.63 -15.60
CA ILE A 893 -21.40 -24.53 -14.68
C ILE A 893 -21.06 -25.35 -13.44
N ASN A 894 -21.07 -24.74 -12.26
CA ASN A 894 -20.69 -25.36 -10.98
C ASN A 894 -19.34 -26.12 -11.04
N GLY A 895 -18.33 -25.47 -11.62
CA GLY A 895 -16.96 -26.03 -11.70
C GLY A 895 -16.78 -27.20 -12.65
N ARG A 896 -17.80 -27.59 -13.45
CA ARG A 896 -17.72 -28.69 -14.40
C ARG A 896 -18.15 -28.30 -15.82
N HIS A 897 -17.47 -28.89 -16.81
CA HIS A 897 -17.96 -29.00 -18.20
C HIS A 897 -17.23 -30.15 -18.93
N THR A 898 -17.54 -30.35 -20.21
CA THR A 898 -16.76 -31.23 -21.10
C THR A 898 -15.79 -30.42 -21.95
N PHE A 899 -14.67 -31.04 -22.35
CA PHE A 899 -13.74 -30.47 -23.33
C PHE A 899 -13.28 -31.55 -24.32
N ASN A 900 -13.22 -31.22 -25.61
CA ASN A 900 -12.72 -32.17 -26.61
C ASN A 900 -11.19 -32.20 -26.59
N CYS A 901 -10.58 -33.26 -26.05
CA CYS A 901 -9.12 -33.40 -25.98
C CYS A 901 -8.38 -33.38 -27.33
N SER A 902 -9.08 -33.51 -28.46
CA SER A 902 -8.48 -33.32 -29.80
C SER A 902 -8.36 -31.85 -30.19
N VAL A 903 -8.99 -30.93 -29.44
CA VAL A 903 -8.96 -29.49 -29.65
C VAL A 903 -7.85 -28.89 -28.81
N ARG A 904 -7.00 -28.09 -29.43
CA ARG A 904 -5.89 -27.43 -28.75
C ARG A 904 -6.35 -26.16 -28.04
N SER A 905 -5.89 -25.99 -26.79
CA SER A 905 -6.05 -24.77 -26.00
C SER A 905 -5.49 -23.54 -26.73
N SER A 906 -6.23 -22.42 -26.63
CA SER A 906 -5.84 -21.09 -27.11
C SER A 906 -5.10 -20.28 -26.04
N THR A 907 -5.32 -20.57 -24.75
CA THR A 907 -4.65 -19.87 -23.64
C THR A 907 -3.24 -20.40 -23.37
N ARG A 908 -2.95 -21.67 -23.67
CA ARG A 908 -1.63 -22.30 -23.48
C ARG A 908 -0.68 -22.09 -24.68
N PRO A 909 0.64 -21.98 -24.45
CA PRO A 909 1.65 -21.97 -25.52
C PRO A 909 1.70 -23.33 -26.25
N ALA A 910 2.41 -23.36 -27.38
CA ALA A 910 2.75 -24.63 -28.03
C ALA A 910 3.72 -25.46 -27.16
N PRO A 911 3.65 -26.81 -27.20
CA PRO A 911 4.80 -27.62 -26.80
C PRO A 911 6.03 -27.25 -27.65
N SER A 912 7.21 -27.41 -27.08
CA SER A 912 8.49 -27.10 -27.71
C SER A 912 8.84 -28.08 -28.84
N ASN A 913 8.36 -29.32 -28.72
CA ASN A 913 8.44 -30.35 -29.75
C ASN A 913 7.04 -30.95 -30.02
N PRO A 914 6.49 -30.84 -31.25
CA PRO A 914 5.17 -31.38 -31.56
C PRO A 914 5.09 -32.92 -31.58
N ASP A 915 6.24 -33.62 -31.63
CA ASP A 915 6.32 -35.09 -31.63
C ASP A 915 6.49 -35.68 -30.21
N ASN A 916 6.27 -34.89 -29.15
CA ASN A 916 6.61 -35.24 -27.77
C ASN A 916 5.38 -35.17 -26.84
N ASP A 917 4.55 -36.21 -26.88
CA ASP A 917 3.28 -36.28 -26.13
C ASP A 917 3.43 -36.04 -24.61
N ASP A 918 4.60 -36.28 -24.03
CA ASP A 918 4.90 -36.01 -22.61
C ASP A 918 4.90 -34.50 -22.24
N GLU A 919 4.94 -33.58 -23.21
CA GLU A 919 4.70 -32.14 -22.96
C GLU A 919 3.20 -31.77 -23.00
N ALA A 920 2.31 -32.69 -23.43
CA ALA A 920 0.88 -32.42 -23.51
C ALA A 920 0.22 -32.56 -22.12
N PRO A 921 -0.62 -31.60 -21.69
CA PRO A 921 -1.30 -31.69 -20.41
C PRO A 921 -2.36 -32.79 -20.42
N ALA A 922 -2.44 -33.57 -19.33
CA ALA A 922 -3.41 -34.64 -19.19
C ALA A 922 -4.84 -34.15 -19.42
N CYS A 923 -5.56 -34.79 -20.35
CA CYS A 923 -6.93 -34.46 -20.71
C CYS A 923 -7.84 -35.70 -20.64
N THR A 924 -8.93 -35.61 -19.88
CA THR A 924 -9.86 -36.73 -19.63
C THR A 924 -11.24 -36.56 -20.27
N GLY A 925 -11.48 -35.44 -20.97
CA GLY A 925 -12.73 -35.13 -21.67
C GLY A 925 -13.79 -34.40 -20.82
N GLY A 926 -13.66 -34.44 -19.50
CA GLY A 926 -14.56 -33.74 -18.57
C GLY A 926 -15.96 -34.38 -18.47
N GLN A 927 -16.85 -33.71 -17.76
CA GLN A 927 -18.24 -34.12 -17.53
C GLN A 927 -19.13 -32.89 -17.34
N LEU A 928 -20.41 -32.95 -17.73
CA LEU A 928 -21.36 -31.89 -17.42
C LEU A 928 -21.75 -31.92 -15.94
N TYR A 929 -22.01 -30.75 -15.33
CA TYR A 929 -22.71 -30.71 -14.05
C TYR A 929 -24.14 -31.25 -14.21
N SER A 930 -24.65 -31.94 -13.20
CA SER A 930 -26.03 -32.46 -13.18
C SER A 930 -26.60 -32.36 -11.77
N THR A 931 -27.84 -31.87 -11.67
CA THR A 931 -28.62 -31.87 -10.41
C THR A 931 -30.03 -32.42 -10.64
N LYS A 932 -30.71 -32.79 -9.54
CA LYS A 932 -32.04 -33.42 -9.55
C LYS A 932 -33.08 -32.54 -8.88
N VAL A 933 -34.29 -32.50 -9.44
CA VAL A 933 -35.47 -31.81 -8.91
C VAL A 933 -36.70 -32.71 -9.08
N ARG A 934 -37.63 -32.70 -8.14
CA ARG A 934 -38.83 -33.56 -8.19
C ARG A 934 -39.87 -33.03 -9.20
N PRO A 935 -40.56 -33.90 -9.96
CA PRO A 935 -41.65 -33.49 -10.84
C PRO A 935 -42.72 -32.66 -10.10
N GLY A 936 -43.13 -31.54 -10.70
CA GLY A 936 -44.17 -30.64 -10.19
C GLY A 936 -43.73 -29.64 -9.11
N HIS A 937 -42.53 -29.79 -8.53
CA HIS A 937 -41.97 -28.85 -7.56
C HIS A 937 -41.52 -27.54 -8.22
N ALA A 938 -41.43 -26.46 -7.44
CA ALA A 938 -40.70 -25.24 -7.79
C ALA A 938 -39.30 -25.27 -7.16
N VAL A 939 -38.25 -25.05 -7.94
CA VAL A 939 -36.86 -24.93 -7.46
C VAL A 939 -36.39 -23.49 -7.59
N ARG A 940 -35.70 -22.97 -6.57
CA ARG A 940 -34.97 -21.69 -6.64
C ARG A 940 -33.51 -21.94 -7.02
N LEU A 941 -33.04 -21.30 -8.08
CA LEU A 941 -31.66 -21.36 -8.56
C LEU A 941 -30.99 -20.01 -8.31
N ARG A 942 -30.00 -20.00 -7.41
CA ARG A 942 -29.16 -18.85 -7.06
C ARG A 942 -28.00 -18.77 -8.04
N LEU A 943 -28.16 -17.99 -9.11
CA LEU A 943 -27.18 -17.82 -10.18
C LEU A 943 -26.07 -16.86 -9.75
N ILE A 944 -24.80 -17.19 -10.00
CA ILE A 944 -23.63 -16.37 -9.65
C ILE A 944 -22.64 -16.37 -10.82
N ASN A 945 -22.46 -15.24 -11.52
CA ASN A 945 -21.39 -15.12 -12.52
C ASN A 945 -20.06 -14.69 -11.86
N HIS A 946 -19.10 -15.60 -11.84
CA HIS A 946 -17.77 -15.43 -11.23
C HIS A 946 -16.64 -15.30 -12.27
N SER A 947 -17.00 -15.14 -13.55
CA SER A 947 -16.05 -15.09 -14.67
C SER A 947 -15.03 -13.95 -14.54
N SER A 948 -13.86 -14.11 -15.14
CA SER A 948 -12.87 -13.03 -15.23
C SER A 948 -13.15 -12.04 -16.36
N TYR A 949 -13.98 -12.40 -17.34
CA TYR A 949 -14.39 -11.52 -18.45
C TYR A 949 -15.79 -11.82 -19.02
N MET A 950 -16.20 -13.08 -19.09
CA MET A 950 -17.41 -13.48 -19.83
C MET A 950 -18.74 -13.14 -19.12
N SER A 951 -19.77 -12.84 -19.92
CA SER A 951 -21.15 -12.61 -19.45
C SER A 951 -22.12 -13.51 -20.21
N PHE A 952 -23.10 -14.10 -19.52
CA PHE A 952 -23.86 -15.24 -20.04
C PHE A 952 -25.36 -14.98 -20.10
N TRP A 953 -26.00 -15.44 -21.17
CA TRP A 953 -27.43 -15.71 -21.20
C TRP A 953 -27.69 -17.08 -20.56
N PHE A 954 -28.25 -17.09 -19.35
CA PHE A 954 -28.69 -18.31 -18.69
C PHE A 954 -30.12 -18.66 -19.10
N SER A 955 -30.36 -19.91 -19.51
CA SER A 955 -31.70 -20.44 -19.78
C SER A 955 -31.77 -21.95 -19.54
N ILE A 956 -32.99 -22.50 -19.47
CA ILE A 956 -33.23 -23.94 -19.30
C ILE A 956 -34.23 -24.37 -20.36
N ASP A 957 -33.89 -25.40 -21.15
CA ASP A 957 -34.71 -25.82 -22.29
C ASP A 957 -36.14 -26.20 -21.83
N ASN A 958 -37.15 -25.71 -22.56
CA ASN A 958 -38.60 -25.82 -22.29
C ASN A 958 -39.12 -25.22 -20.96
N HIS A 959 -38.28 -24.57 -20.14
CA HIS A 959 -38.72 -23.97 -18.87
C HIS A 959 -38.81 -22.44 -18.96
N THR A 960 -39.71 -21.85 -18.18
CA THR A 960 -39.70 -20.40 -17.87
C THR A 960 -38.88 -20.19 -16.61
N VAL A 961 -38.02 -19.16 -16.59
CA VAL A 961 -37.28 -18.74 -15.40
C VAL A 961 -37.94 -17.46 -14.84
N THR A 962 -38.34 -17.46 -13.58
CA THR A 962 -38.96 -16.28 -12.94
C THR A 962 -37.94 -15.63 -12.01
N ILE A 963 -37.45 -14.45 -12.38
CA ILE A 963 -36.47 -13.69 -11.58
C ILE A 963 -37.19 -13.13 -10.33
N VAL A 964 -36.60 -13.34 -9.15
CA VAL A 964 -37.18 -12.93 -7.84
C VAL A 964 -36.18 -12.23 -6.91
N GLU A 965 -34.90 -12.21 -7.27
CA GLU A 965 -33.83 -11.55 -6.51
C GLU A 965 -32.74 -11.06 -7.48
N MET A 966 -32.13 -9.93 -7.17
CA MET A 966 -30.97 -9.35 -7.88
C MET A 966 -29.93 -8.88 -6.85
N ASP A 967 -28.71 -9.41 -6.90
CA ASP A 967 -27.59 -9.05 -6.02
C ASP A 967 -27.95 -8.97 -4.50
N GLY A 968 -28.83 -9.84 -3.99
CA GLY A 968 -29.31 -9.82 -2.60
C GLY A 968 -30.51 -8.90 -2.32
N VAL A 969 -31.18 -8.39 -3.36
CA VAL A 969 -32.39 -7.57 -3.26
C VAL A 969 -33.58 -8.30 -3.89
N GLU A 970 -34.64 -8.53 -3.11
CA GLU A 970 -35.89 -9.14 -3.59
C GLU A 970 -36.60 -8.20 -4.58
N VAL A 971 -37.03 -8.73 -5.73
CA VAL A 971 -37.78 -8.01 -6.77
C VAL A 971 -39.16 -8.61 -7.01
N GLU A 972 -40.11 -7.81 -7.48
CA GLU A 972 -41.42 -8.29 -7.92
C GLU A 972 -41.21 -9.35 -9.04
N PRO A 973 -41.92 -10.50 -9.07
CA PRO A 973 -41.50 -11.64 -9.90
C PRO A 973 -41.59 -11.41 -11.42
N ILE A 974 -40.45 -11.45 -12.12
CA ILE A 974 -40.36 -11.22 -13.57
C ILE A 974 -40.23 -12.57 -14.33
N PRO A 975 -41.27 -13.04 -15.04
CA PRO A 975 -41.20 -14.27 -15.82
C PRO A 975 -40.50 -14.03 -17.17
N SER A 976 -39.46 -14.82 -17.45
CA SER A 976 -38.62 -14.69 -18.64
C SER A 976 -38.24 -16.06 -19.24
N ARG A 977 -37.77 -16.05 -20.49
CA ARG A 977 -37.17 -17.22 -21.17
C ARG A 977 -35.74 -17.52 -20.71
N GLY A 978 -35.09 -16.55 -20.10
CA GLY A 978 -33.73 -16.60 -19.59
C GLY A 978 -33.35 -15.33 -18.83
N VAL A 979 -32.13 -15.24 -18.34
CA VAL A 979 -31.60 -14.04 -17.68
C VAL A 979 -30.16 -13.80 -18.11
N TYR A 980 -29.83 -12.55 -18.41
CA TYR A 980 -28.47 -12.17 -18.74
C TYR A 980 -27.71 -11.78 -17.46
N VAL A 981 -26.56 -12.43 -17.22
CA VAL A 981 -25.79 -12.29 -15.99
C VAL A 981 -24.39 -11.78 -16.31
N ASN A 982 -24.13 -10.51 -15.99
CA ASN A 982 -22.81 -9.89 -16.13
C ASN A 982 -21.87 -10.33 -15.01
N VAL A 983 -20.56 -10.07 -15.15
CA VAL A 983 -19.56 -10.48 -14.14
C VAL A 983 -19.89 -9.85 -12.78
N GLY A 984 -19.86 -10.65 -11.72
CA GLY A 984 -20.16 -10.24 -10.34
C GLY A 984 -21.65 -10.19 -9.97
N GLN A 985 -22.55 -10.18 -10.97
CA GLN A 985 -23.99 -10.16 -10.73
C GLN A 985 -24.53 -11.51 -10.23
N ARG A 986 -25.58 -11.45 -9.42
CA ARG A 986 -26.33 -12.61 -8.95
C ARG A 986 -27.82 -12.42 -9.21
N TYR A 987 -28.50 -13.51 -9.56
CA TYR A 987 -29.95 -13.54 -9.71
C TYR A 987 -30.50 -14.81 -9.07
N SER A 988 -31.51 -14.72 -8.20
CA SER A 988 -32.33 -15.90 -7.90
C SER A 988 -33.44 -16.01 -8.94
N VAL A 989 -33.54 -17.16 -9.59
CA VAL A 989 -34.66 -17.50 -10.45
C VAL A 989 -35.44 -18.70 -9.88
N ILE A 990 -36.76 -18.63 -9.88
CA ILE A 990 -37.63 -19.78 -9.60
C ILE A 990 -38.01 -20.44 -10.92
N VAL A 991 -37.86 -21.77 -10.95
CA VAL A 991 -38.15 -22.62 -12.11
C VAL A 991 -39.09 -23.72 -11.66
N ARG A 992 -40.16 -23.97 -12.43
CA ARG A 992 -41.14 -25.00 -12.09
C ARG A 992 -40.88 -26.29 -12.89
N ALA A 993 -40.80 -27.42 -12.20
CA ALA A 993 -40.53 -28.73 -12.78
C ALA A 993 -41.80 -29.35 -13.41
N ASP A 994 -42.52 -28.59 -14.24
CA ASP A 994 -43.82 -28.97 -14.80
C ASP A 994 -43.77 -29.53 -16.23
N GLN A 995 -42.57 -29.74 -16.76
CA GLN A 995 -42.35 -30.40 -18.04
C GLN A 995 -42.43 -31.94 -17.90
N ALA A 996 -42.30 -32.67 -19.02
CA ALA A 996 -42.26 -34.13 -19.00
C ALA A 996 -41.05 -34.64 -18.20
N VAL A 997 -41.18 -35.78 -17.51
CA VAL A 997 -40.08 -36.40 -16.75
C VAL A 997 -38.93 -36.75 -17.71
N GLY A 998 -37.74 -36.22 -17.44
CA GLY A 998 -36.56 -36.36 -18.29
C GLY A 998 -35.41 -35.47 -17.84
N SER A 999 -34.42 -35.28 -18.71
CA SER A 999 -33.29 -34.37 -18.51
C SER A 999 -33.33 -33.20 -19.50
N TYR A 1000 -33.12 -32.00 -18.98
CA TYR A 1000 -33.14 -30.74 -19.73
C TYR A 1000 -31.79 -30.04 -19.61
N HIS A 1001 -31.32 -29.42 -20.70
CA HIS A 1001 -30.11 -28.60 -20.64
C HIS A 1001 -30.40 -27.30 -19.89
N MET A 1002 -29.64 -27.05 -18.83
CA MET A 1002 -29.31 -25.70 -18.38
C MET A 1002 -28.18 -25.19 -19.28
N ARG A 1003 -28.34 -24.00 -19.85
CA ARG A 1003 -27.41 -23.39 -20.82
C ARG A 1003 -26.90 -22.07 -20.29
N ALA A 1004 -25.60 -21.86 -20.36
CA ALA A 1004 -24.96 -20.56 -20.21
C ALA A 1004 -24.30 -20.19 -21.54
N THR A 1005 -25.04 -19.48 -22.39
CA THR A 1005 -24.64 -19.14 -23.76
C THR A 1005 -23.97 -17.76 -23.78
N LEU A 1006 -22.83 -17.62 -24.47
CA LEU A 1006 -22.23 -16.32 -24.75
C LEU A 1006 -22.98 -15.64 -25.90
N PRO A 1007 -23.59 -14.45 -25.72
CA PRO A 1007 -24.18 -13.72 -26.84
C PRO A 1007 -23.06 -13.20 -27.75
N GLN A 1008 -22.84 -13.88 -28.89
CA GLN A 1008 -21.71 -13.57 -29.77
C GLN A 1008 -21.73 -12.12 -30.26
N THR A 1009 -22.90 -11.51 -30.48
CA THR A 1009 -23.05 -10.09 -30.83
C THR A 1009 -22.41 -9.12 -29.84
N CYS A 1010 -22.17 -9.54 -28.59
CA CYS A 1010 -21.61 -8.70 -27.54
C CYS A 1010 -20.08 -8.78 -27.41
N PHE A 1011 -19.46 -9.82 -27.98
CA PHE A 1011 -18.03 -10.11 -27.78
C PHE A 1011 -17.27 -10.41 -29.10
N VAL A 1012 -17.96 -10.89 -30.13
CA VAL A 1012 -17.38 -11.34 -31.41
C VAL A 1012 -17.22 -10.26 -32.50
N PRO A 1013 -18.05 -9.20 -32.64
CA PRO A 1013 -17.84 -8.21 -33.70
C PRO A 1013 -16.59 -7.32 -33.51
N TYR A 1014 -15.83 -7.53 -32.42
CA TYR A 1014 -14.66 -6.73 -32.04
C TYR A 1014 -13.32 -7.49 -32.05
N TRP A 1015 -13.25 -8.78 -32.43
CA TRP A 1015 -11.97 -9.53 -32.41
C TRP A 1015 -11.42 -9.98 -33.76
N LEU A 1016 -10.09 -10.08 -33.80
CA LEU A 1016 -9.28 -10.72 -34.84
C LEU A 1016 -8.73 -12.10 -34.40
N HIS A 1017 -9.19 -12.63 -33.26
CA HIS A 1017 -8.61 -13.80 -32.58
C HIS A 1017 -9.67 -14.83 -32.18
N THR A 1018 -9.68 -15.96 -32.90
CA THR A 1018 -10.49 -17.15 -32.63
C THR A 1018 -10.04 -17.88 -31.37
N SER A 1019 -10.97 -18.29 -30.49
CA SER A 1019 -10.68 -19.32 -29.47
C SER A 1019 -11.23 -20.67 -29.94
N THR A 1020 -10.32 -21.55 -30.35
CA THR A 1020 -10.60 -22.92 -30.83
C THR A 1020 -11.38 -23.76 -29.81
N GLY A 1021 -11.15 -23.53 -28.52
CA GLY A 1021 -11.91 -24.19 -27.45
C GLY A 1021 -13.39 -23.75 -27.44
N LEU A 1022 -13.66 -22.45 -27.48
CA LEU A 1022 -15.03 -21.91 -27.50
C LEU A 1022 -15.81 -22.27 -28.76
N GLU A 1023 -15.14 -22.31 -29.91
CA GLU A 1023 -15.70 -22.82 -31.16
C GLU A 1023 -16.12 -24.29 -31.02
N SER A 1024 -15.32 -25.12 -30.34
CA SER A 1024 -15.60 -26.56 -30.18
C SER A 1024 -16.81 -26.87 -29.28
N ILE A 1025 -17.15 -25.97 -28.35
CA ILE A 1025 -18.36 -26.08 -27.49
C ILE A 1025 -19.56 -25.30 -28.06
N GLY A 1026 -19.41 -24.60 -29.19
CA GLY A 1026 -20.46 -23.77 -29.76
C GLY A 1026 -20.77 -22.50 -28.97
N TYR A 1027 -19.81 -21.99 -28.18
CA TYR A 1027 -19.94 -20.82 -27.31
C TYR A 1027 -21.03 -20.92 -26.21
N GLU A 1028 -21.32 -22.13 -25.73
CA GLU A 1028 -22.18 -22.35 -24.55
C GLU A 1028 -21.57 -23.37 -23.57
N ALA A 1029 -21.75 -23.16 -22.26
CA ALA A 1029 -21.67 -24.23 -21.28
C ALA A 1029 -23.02 -24.90 -21.10
N ARG A 1030 -23.01 -26.22 -20.89
CA ARG A 1030 -24.19 -27.05 -20.65
C ARG A 1030 -24.10 -27.76 -19.29
N ALA A 1031 -25.24 -27.90 -18.64
CA ALA A 1031 -25.45 -28.74 -17.47
C ALA A 1031 -26.84 -29.39 -17.55
N LEU A 1032 -27.11 -30.40 -16.71
CA LEU A 1032 -28.36 -31.15 -16.75
C LEU A 1032 -29.23 -30.85 -15.52
N LEU A 1033 -30.48 -30.47 -15.77
CA LEU A 1033 -31.57 -30.50 -14.80
C LEU A 1033 -32.38 -31.76 -15.06
N SER A 1034 -32.32 -32.74 -14.16
CA SER A 1034 -33.00 -34.04 -14.31
C SER A 1034 -34.08 -34.24 -13.26
N TYR A 1035 -35.10 -35.03 -13.56
CA TYR A 1035 -36.12 -35.43 -12.59
C TYR A 1035 -35.88 -36.88 -12.09
N ASP A 1036 -36.00 -37.11 -10.78
CA ASP A 1036 -35.86 -38.43 -10.09
C ASP A 1036 -36.83 -39.51 -10.65
N ASP A 1037 -36.54 -40.82 -10.66
CA ASP A 1037 -35.27 -41.59 -10.68
C ASP A 1037 -35.61 -43.06 -11.08
N ASP A 1038 -34.72 -43.76 -11.81
CA ASP A 1038 -34.71 -45.22 -12.09
C ASP A 1038 -35.89 -45.86 -12.92
N PRO A 1039 -35.65 -46.64 -14.02
CA PRO A 1039 -34.56 -46.69 -15.01
C PRO A 1039 -35.05 -46.42 -16.49
N PRO A 1040 -34.16 -46.38 -17.52
CA PRO A 1040 -34.15 -45.25 -18.47
C PRO A 1040 -34.39 -45.64 -19.96
N PRO A 1041 -34.16 -44.75 -20.96
CA PRO A 1041 -32.81 -44.33 -21.36
C PRO A 1041 -32.57 -42.81 -21.32
N VAL A 1042 -31.30 -42.42 -21.49
CA VAL A 1042 -30.87 -41.02 -21.65
C VAL A 1042 -31.43 -40.46 -22.96
N VAL A 1043 -32.61 -39.83 -22.87
CA VAL A 1043 -33.10 -38.87 -23.88
C VAL A 1043 -33.09 -37.50 -23.22
N VAL A 1044 -32.00 -36.76 -23.42
CA VAL A 1044 -32.05 -35.31 -23.22
C VAL A 1044 -33.06 -34.77 -24.23
N VAL A 1045 -33.98 -33.91 -23.78
CA VAL A 1045 -35.08 -33.42 -24.63
C VAL A 1045 -34.57 -32.32 -25.56
N ASP A 1046 -33.73 -32.70 -26.53
CA ASP A 1046 -33.09 -31.78 -27.47
C ASP A 1046 -34.12 -31.13 -28.40
N VAL A 1047 -34.37 -29.84 -28.15
CA VAL A 1047 -35.25 -29.01 -28.98
C VAL A 1047 -34.45 -28.45 -30.15
N ALA A 1048 -34.68 -28.97 -31.35
CA ALA A 1048 -34.17 -28.42 -32.60
C ALA A 1048 -34.84 -27.07 -32.93
N GLY A 1049 -34.54 -26.03 -32.15
CA GLY A 1049 -35.35 -24.81 -32.10
C GLY A 1049 -34.78 -23.61 -31.34
N ASN A 1050 -33.47 -23.36 -31.42
CA ASN A 1050 -32.84 -22.06 -31.16
C ASN A 1050 -33.20 -21.35 -29.82
N THR A 1051 -33.20 -22.07 -28.69
CA THR A 1051 -33.22 -21.47 -27.34
C THR A 1051 -31.95 -20.63 -27.04
N SER A 1052 -30.92 -20.78 -27.86
CA SER A 1052 -29.61 -20.11 -27.82
C SER A 1052 -29.57 -18.65 -28.31
N ASN A 1053 -30.67 -18.09 -28.84
CA ASN A 1053 -30.67 -16.76 -29.46
C ASN A 1053 -31.40 -15.68 -28.62
N PRO A 1054 -30.75 -14.55 -28.29
CA PRO A 1054 -31.43 -13.36 -27.76
C PRO A 1054 -32.33 -12.66 -28.80
N HIS A 1055 -32.04 -12.82 -30.09
CA HIS A 1055 -32.62 -12.01 -31.18
C HIS A 1055 -33.47 -12.83 -32.16
N GLY A 1056 -34.42 -13.62 -31.64
CA GLY A 1056 -35.57 -14.11 -32.42
C GLY A 1056 -35.91 -15.61 -32.31
N ALA A 1057 -37.15 -16.02 -32.62
CA ALA A 1057 -38.14 -15.27 -33.42
C ALA A 1057 -39.64 -15.53 -33.09
N ALA A 1058 -40.36 -14.44 -32.80
CA ALA A 1058 -41.68 -14.07 -33.37
C ALA A 1058 -42.88 -15.07 -33.38
N ARG A 1059 -42.87 -16.20 -32.65
CA ARG A 1059 -43.98 -17.20 -32.75
C ARG A 1059 -44.64 -17.70 -31.47
N ASN A 1060 -44.09 -17.49 -30.28
CA ASN A 1060 -44.79 -17.76 -29.03
C ASN A 1060 -45.39 -16.47 -28.46
N ARG A 1061 -46.66 -16.50 -28.03
CA ARG A 1061 -47.46 -15.30 -27.68
C ARG A 1061 -47.17 -14.72 -26.28
N LEU A 1062 -45.98 -14.95 -25.75
CA LEU A 1062 -45.42 -14.10 -24.70
C LEU A 1062 -45.06 -12.75 -25.34
N ARG A 1063 -45.01 -11.67 -24.55
CA ARG A 1063 -44.40 -10.41 -25.05
C ARG A 1063 -42.89 -10.63 -25.23
N GLY A 1064 -42.26 -9.76 -26.03
CA GLY A 1064 -40.85 -9.90 -26.40
C GLY A 1064 -39.92 -10.01 -25.18
N ASP A 1065 -38.84 -10.77 -25.34
CA ASP A 1065 -37.81 -10.92 -24.31
C ASP A 1065 -37.26 -9.54 -23.92
N VAL A 1066 -37.06 -9.30 -22.62
CA VAL A 1066 -36.80 -7.97 -22.03
C VAL A 1066 -35.41 -7.39 -22.40
N TRP A 1067 -34.52 -8.20 -22.97
CA TRP A 1067 -33.17 -7.81 -23.36
C TRP A 1067 -33.00 -7.69 -24.88
N GLU A 1068 -32.82 -6.46 -25.38
CA GLU A 1068 -32.32 -6.19 -26.72
C GLU A 1068 -30.83 -5.80 -26.70
N GLY A 1069 -29.94 -6.75 -26.37
CA GLY A 1069 -28.49 -6.56 -26.58
C GLY A 1069 -27.62 -7.11 -25.46
N CYS A 1070 -26.67 -6.28 -25.01
CA CYS A 1070 -25.49 -6.67 -24.24
C CYS A 1070 -25.46 -6.05 -22.83
N ASP A 1071 -26.55 -5.39 -22.46
CA ASP A 1071 -26.61 -4.44 -21.37
C ASP A 1071 -27.16 -5.09 -20.10
N ASP A 1072 -27.22 -4.34 -18.99
CA ASP A 1072 -27.92 -4.83 -17.79
C ASP A 1072 -29.45 -4.89 -18.01
N MET A 1073 -30.21 -5.44 -17.05
CA MET A 1073 -31.68 -5.39 -17.13
C MET A 1073 -32.14 -3.91 -17.25
N PRO A 1074 -33.11 -3.58 -18.13
CA PRO A 1074 -33.72 -2.24 -18.19
C PRO A 1074 -34.13 -1.78 -16.78
N PHE A 1075 -33.60 -0.64 -16.34
CA PHE A 1075 -33.61 -0.22 -14.92
C PHE A 1075 -35.00 0.01 -14.31
N ASP A 1076 -36.04 0.07 -15.13
CA ASP A 1076 -37.45 0.28 -14.77
C ASP A 1076 -38.28 -1.01 -14.66
N GLU A 1077 -37.79 -2.15 -15.16
CA GLU A 1077 -38.40 -3.47 -14.98
C GLU A 1077 -38.18 -4.08 -13.56
N PRO A 1078 -36.97 -4.05 -12.95
CA PRO A 1078 -36.72 -4.67 -11.65
C PRO A 1078 -37.19 -3.79 -10.49
N VAL A 1079 -38.47 -3.94 -10.12
CA VAL A 1079 -39.09 -3.24 -8.98
C VAL A 1079 -38.75 -3.96 -7.66
N PRO A 1080 -38.00 -3.37 -6.71
CA PRO A 1080 -37.70 -4.04 -5.44
C PRO A 1080 -38.92 -4.15 -4.52
N VAL A 1081 -39.18 -5.34 -3.97
CA VAL A 1081 -40.37 -5.62 -3.13
C VAL A 1081 -40.38 -4.78 -1.86
N ARG A 1082 -39.21 -4.65 -1.19
CA ARG A 1082 -39.03 -3.72 -0.07
C ARG A 1082 -38.93 -2.29 -0.61
N ARG A 1083 -40.08 -1.65 -0.84
CA ARG A 1083 -40.16 -0.30 -1.39
C ARG A 1083 -39.40 0.72 -0.52
N ARG A 1084 -38.53 1.52 -1.15
CA ARG A 1084 -37.77 2.59 -0.50
C ARG A 1084 -37.49 3.70 -1.54
N PRO A 1085 -37.76 4.99 -1.23
CA PRO A 1085 -37.38 6.08 -2.12
C PRO A 1085 -35.86 6.22 -2.21
N ALA A 1086 -35.39 6.75 -3.34
CA ALA A 1086 -33.99 7.06 -3.56
C ALA A 1086 -33.45 8.02 -2.48
N VAL A 1087 -32.16 7.87 -2.12
CA VAL A 1087 -31.49 8.85 -1.26
C VAL A 1087 -31.54 10.26 -1.88
N GLY A 1088 -31.55 11.27 -0.99
CA GLY A 1088 -31.51 12.68 -1.35
C GLY A 1088 -30.20 13.09 -2.03
N VAL A 1089 -30.10 14.35 -2.43
CA VAL A 1089 -28.87 14.96 -2.93
C VAL A 1089 -28.83 16.41 -2.46
N ALA A 1090 -27.77 16.79 -1.74
CA ALA A 1090 -27.54 18.16 -1.33
C ALA A 1090 -26.82 18.97 -2.42
N GLU A 1091 -26.95 20.31 -2.38
CA GLU A 1091 -26.33 21.19 -3.39
C GLU A 1091 -24.79 21.15 -3.28
N GLY A 1092 -24.16 20.51 -4.27
CA GLY A 1092 -22.70 20.31 -4.36
C GLY A 1092 -22.25 18.84 -4.27
N ASP A 1093 -23.10 17.95 -3.78
CA ASP A 1093 -22.78 16.52 -3.56
C ASP A 1093 -23.05 15.65 -4.82
N MET A 1094 -22.60 16.16 -5.98
CA MET A 1094 -22.66 15.47 -7.28
C MET A 1094 -21.27 15.26 -7.86
N HIS A 1095 -20.98 14.05 -8.33
CA HIS A 1095 -19.63 13.62 -8.68
C HIS A 1095 -19.58 12.80 -9.97
N SER A 1096 -18.67 13.13 -10.89
CA SER A 1096 -18.44 12.36 -12.12
C SER A 1096 -17.29 11.35 -11.99
N VAL A 1097 -17.40 10.25 -12.73
CA VAL A 1097 -16.42 9.16 -12.84
C VAL A 1097 -16.24 8.83 -14.32
N THR A 1098 -15.14 9.27 -14.92
CA THR A 1098 -14.81 8.92 -16.31
C THR A 1098 -13.81 7.78 -16.38
N PHE A 1099 -14.17 6.68 -17.05
CA PHE A 1099 -13.27 5.56 -17.32
C PHE A 1099 -12.60 5.76 -18.69
N GLN A 1100 -11.28 5.91 -18.69
CA GLN A 1100 -10.49 6.14 -19.92
C GLN A 1100 -9.49 5.01 -20.12
N PHE A 1101 -9.65 4.20 -21.17
CA PHE A 1101 -8.69 3.18 -21.59
C PHE A 1101 -7.49 3.86 -22.28
N GLN A 1102 -6.26 3.64 -21.81
CA GLN A 1102 -5.06 4.36 -22.27
C GLN A 1102 -3.79 3.51 -22.26
N ARG A 1103 -3.01 3.61 -23.33
CA ARG A 1103 -1.66 3.02 -23.41
C ARG A 1103 -0.64 3.91 -22.70
N ALA A 1104 -0.23 3.50 -21.49
CA ALA A 1104 0.74 4.22 -20.67
C ALA A 1104 2.17 3.73 -20.97
N GLY A 1105 2.70 4.12 -22.14
CA GLY A 1105 4.01 3.70 -22.62
C GLY A 1105 4.01 2.23 -23.02
N GLU A 1106 4.68 1.38 -22.23
CA GLU A 1106 4.76 -0.06 -22.43
C GLU A 1106 3.67 -0.86 -21.68
N VAL A 1107 2.73 -0.22 -20.98
CA VAL A 1107 1.66 -0.93 -20.25
C VAL A 1107 0.27 -0.42 -20.62
N ASN A 1108 -0.65 -1.35 -20.85
CA ASN A 1108 -2.07 -1.05 -21.06
C ASN A 1108 -2.72 -0.71 -19.71
N ARG A 1109 -3.31 0.47 -19.57
CA ARG A 1109 -3.93 0.95 -18.33
C ARG A 1109 -5.33 1.49 -18.55
N ILE A 1110 -6.08 1.55 -17.47
CA ILE A 1110 -7.35 2.27 -17.38
C ILE A 1110 -7.12 3.39 -16.37
N SER A 1111 -7.45 4.63 -16.74
CA SER A 1111 -7.44 5.76 -15.81
C SER A 1111 -8.88 6.12 -15.43
N ILE A 1112 -9.09 6.46 -14.16
CA ILE A 1112 -10.39 6.88 -13.65
C ILE A 1112 -10.27 8.36 -13.28
N ASN A 1113 -11.08 9.21 -13.92
CA ASN A 1113 -10.93 10.68 -13.87
C ASN A 1113 -9.48 11.15 -14.17
N ARG A 1114 -8.87 10.60 -15.24
CA ARG A 1114 -7.50 10.91 -15.73
C ARG A 1114 -6.35 10.52 -14.79
N THR A 1115 -6.60 9.70 -13.77
CA THR A 1115 -5.57 9.12 -12.90
C THR A 1115 -5.64 7.59 -12.93
N SER A 1116 -4.52 6.91 -13.22
CA SER A 1116 -4.40 5.48 -12.89
C SER A 1116 -3.98 5.38 -11.43
N SER A 1117 -4.73 4.64 -10.62
CA SER A 1117 -4.37 4.39 -9.23
C SER A 1117 -3.17 3.43 -9.16
N ALA A 1118 -2.62 3.27 -7.95
CA ALA A 1118 -1.70 2.19 -7.63
C ALA A 1118 -1.93 1.79 -6.17
N ALA A 1119 -2.35 0.54 -5.95
CA ALA A 1119 -2.31 -0.05 -4.61
C ALA A 1119 -0.86 -0.09 -4.11
N TYR A 1120 -0.64 0.29 -2.85
CA TYR A 1120 0.66 0.20 -2.21
C TYR A 1120 0.99 -1.27 -1.93
N HIS A 1121 2.08 -1.77 -2.52
CA HIS A 1121 2.57 -3.14 -2.28
C HIS A 1121 3.27 -3.21 -0.92
N GLY A 1122 2.48 -3.29 0.15
CA GLY A 1122 2.96 -3.43 1.53
C GLY A 1122 2.04 -2.78 2.56
N ASP A 1123 1.45 -1.62 2.22
CA ASP A 1123 0.59 -0.83 3.10
C ASP A 1123 -0.86 -0.85 2.63
N ALA A 1124 -1.81 -0.88 3.56
CA ALA A 1124 -3.22 -0.64 3.27
C ALA A 1124 -3.56 0.83 3.56
N GLN A 1125 -4.29 1.49 2.65
CA GLN A 1125 -4.67 2.90 2.81
C GLN A 1125 -5.52 3.18 4.07
N LEU A 1126 -6.25 2.17 4.57
CA LEU A 1126 -7.00 2.28 5.83
C LEU A 1126 -6.08 2.52 7.04
N TRP A 1127 -4.88 1.90 7.08
CA TRP A 1127 -3.89 2.15 8.14
C TRP A 1127 -3.27 3.55 8.01
N GLN A 1128 -2.91 3.95 6.79
CA GLN A 1128 -2.39 5.30 6.52
C GLN A 1128 -3.37 6.41 6.96
N ALA A 1129 -4.68 6.17 6.85
CA ALA A 1129 -5.72 7.08 7.32
C ALA A 1129 -5.86 7.15 8.86
N MET A 1130 -5.41 6.12 9.59
CA MET A 1130 -5.43 6.08 11.06
C MET A 1130 -4.24 6.82 11.69
N ASP A 1131 -3.06 6.79 11.05
CA ASP A 1131 -1.82 7.39 11.57
C ASP A 1131 -1.70 8.92 11.37
N GLN A 1132 -2.78 9.57 10.90
CA GLN A 1132 -2.96 11.03 10.75
C GLN A 1132 -2.04 11.78 9.76
N ASP A 1133 -0.99 11.17 9.22
CA ASP A 1133 -0.04 11.78 8.27
C ASP A 1133 -0.59 11.96 6.82
N PHE A 1134 -1.91 12.03 6.66
CA PHE A 1134 -2.59 11.98 5.35
C PHE A 1134 -2.68 13.35 4.64
N GLU A 1135 -1.53 13.90 4.24
CA GLU A 1135 -1.44 15.13 3.41
C GLU A 1135 -2.02 14.92 2.00
N PHE A 1136 -3.33 15.17 1.83
CA PHE A 1136 -4.01 15.17 0.54
C PHE A 1136 -3.52 16.30 -0.40
N GLY A 1137 -2.42 16.05 -1.09
CA GLY A 1137 -2.31 16.41 -2.51
C GLY A 1137 -1.23 17.41 -2.91
N ARG A 1138 -0.03 16.89 -3.18
CA ARG A 1138 0.84 17.46 -4.25
C ARG A 1138 1.42 16.46 -5.25
N GLY A 1139 1.02 15.19 -5.23
CA GLY A 1139 1.44 14.22 -6.27
C GLY A 1139 0.82 12.81 -6.26
N GLY A 1140 0.00 12.44 -5.27
CA GLY A 1140 -0.64 11.12 -5.21
C GLY A 1140 -1.89 10.99 -6.09
N ASN A 1141 -2.26 9.75 -6.44
CA ASN A 1141 -3.35 9.41 -7.38
C ASN A 1141 -4.76 9.37 -6.74
N HIS A 1142 -4.95 10.02 -5.59
CA HIS A 1142 -6.15 9.86 -4.75
C HIS A 1142 -7.12 11.03 -4.97
N HIS A 1143 -8.38 10.70 -5.32
CA HIS A 1143 -9.44 11.69 -5.46
C HIS A 1143 -10.05 12.00 -4.10
N LYS A 1144 -9.57 13.06 -3.43
CA LYS A 1144 -10.25 13.56 -2.25
C LYS A 1144 -11.66 14.04 -2.63
N ARG A 1145 -12.68 13.30 -2.20
CA ARG A 1145 -14.07 13.75 -2.10
C ARG A 1145 -14.52 13.39 -0.68
N ASP A 1146 -14.76 14.40 0.16
CA ASP A 1146 -15.37 14.20 1.48
C ASP A 1146 -16.86 13.93 1.26
N PHE A 1147 -17.26 12.66 1.20
CA PHE A 1147 -18.65 12.29 1.02
C PHE A 1147 -19.42 12.57 2.32
N ARG A 1148 -20.25 13.63 2.28
CA ARG A 1148 -21.34 13.86 3.24
C ARG A 1148 -22.38 12.73 3.12
N LEU A 1149 -23.40 12.72 3.99
CA LEU A 1149 -24.46 11.71 3.97
C LEU A 1149 -25.07 11.48 2.58
N ASP A 1150 -25.66 12.48 1.94
CA ASP A 1150 -26.47 12.31 0.73
C ASP A 1150 -25.69 12.58 -0.56
N GLN A 1151 -25.50 11.55 -1.40
CA GLN A 1151 -24.50 11.57 -2.48
C GLN A 1151 -25.04 11.09 -3.83
N GLN A 1152 -24.69 11.79 -4.92
CA GLN A 1152 -24.93 11.34 -6.30
C GLN A 1152 -23.61 11.17 -7.08
N VAL A 1153 -23.42 9.99 -7.66
CA VAL A 1153 -22.27 9.66 -8.52
C VAL A 1153 -22.76 9.31 -9.93
N LEU A 1154 -22.09 9.87 -10.93
CA LEU A 1154 -22.35 9.70 -12.36
C LEU A 1154 -21.20 8.90 -12.97
N LEU A 1155 -21.51 7.74 -13.54
CA LEU A 1155 -20.58 6.79 -14.14
C LEU A 1155 -20.63 6.96 -15.67
N VAL A 1156 -19.47 7.18 -16.30
CA VAL A 1156 -19.33 7.42 -17.75
C VAL A 1156 -18.09 6.69 -18.30
N PRO A 1157 -18.22 5.82 -19.31
CA PRO A 1157 -17.09 5.36 -20.11
C PRO A 1157 -16.75 6.41 -21.18
N GLU A 1158 -15.47 6.77 -21.31
CA GLU A 1158 -14.98 7.75 -22.29
C GLU A 1158 -14.45 7.06 -23.57
N ALA A 1159 -14.99 5.88 -23.90
CA ALA A 1159 -14.46 4.96 -24.91
C ALA A 1159 -15.55 4.06 -25.56
N ASP A 1160 -15.15 3.38 -26.63
CA ASP A 1160 -15.84 2.30 -27.34
C ASP A 1160 -16.04 1.01 -26.51
N LYS A 1161 -15.32 0.87 -25.38
CA LYS A 1161 -15.49 -0.21 -24.41
C LYS A 1161 -16.42 0.18 -23.25
N GLY A 1162 -17.41 -0.66 -22.97
CA GLY A 1162 -18.23 -0.61 -21.76
C GLY A 1162 -17.49 -1.07 -20.50
N VAL A 1163 -18.07 -0.85 -19.33
CA VAL A 1163 -17.49 -1.19 -18.01
C VAL A 1163 -18.52 -1.81 -17.06
N GLN A 1164 -18.15 -2.89 -16.38
CA GLN A 1164 -19.01 -3.61 -15.42
C GLN A 1164 -18.58 -3.24 -14.00
N ILE A 1165 -19.24 -2.26 -13.38
CA ILE A 1165 -18.76 -1.55 -12.19
C ILE A 1165 -19.34 -2.15 -10.92
N VAL A 1166 -18.47 -2.50 -9.95
CA VAL A 1166 -18.87 -2.88 -8.58
C VAL A 1166 -18.84 -1.70 -7.64
N ILE A 1167 -19.88 -1.62 -6.82
CA ILE A 1167 -20.33 -0.45 -6.10
C ILE A 1167 -20.98 -0.90 -4.79
N ASN A 1168 -20.25 -0.86 -3.67
CA ASN A 1168 -20.81 -1.36 -2.41
C ASN A 1168 -22.03 -0.49 -1.95
N SER A 1169 -23.23 -1.10 -1.97
CA SER A 1169 -24.54 -0.64 -1.44
C SER A 1169 -25.13 0.68 -1.99
N ARG A 1170 -25.75 0.70 -3.20
CA ARG A 1170 -26.35 1.94 -3.80
C ARG A 1170 -27.71 1.77 -4.51
N ASP A 1171 -28.44 2.88 -4.61
CA ASP A 1171 -29.63 3.05 -5.45
C ASP A 1171 -29.20 3.42 -6.89
N ILE A 1172 -29.73 2.75 -7.92
CA ILE A 1172 -29.56 3.12 -9.33
C ILE A 1172 -30.77 3.96 -9.74
N VAL A 1173 -30.55 5.26 -9.94
CA VAL A 1173 -31.64 6.25 -10.03
C VAL A 1173 -31.87 6.81 -11.42
N GLY A 1174 -30.95 6.56 -12.36
CA GLY A 1174 -31.16 6.95 -13.76
C GLY A 1174 -30.09 6.42 -14.70
N TRP A 1175 -30.45 6.29 -15.97
CA TRP A 1175 -29.63 5.76 -17.05
C TRP A 1175 -30.00 6.50 -18.34
N GLY A 1176 -29.02 6.75 -19.21
CA GLY A 1176 -29.29 7.39 -20.50
C GLY A 1176 -28.18 7.15 -21.52
N ALA A 1177 -28.55 7.25 -22.79
CA ALA A 1177 -27.60 7.23 -23.91
C ALA A 1177 -26.96 8.62 -24.11
N GLY A 1178 -25.72 8.62 -24.59
CA GLY A 1178 -24.90 9.81 -24.83
C GLY A 1178 -24.30 10.43 -23.56
N GLU A 1179 -23.60 11.54 -23.77
CA GLU A 1179 -23.01 12.38 -22.73
C GLU A 1179 -24.09 12.96 -21.78
N TYR A 1180 -23.89 12.84 -20.47
CA TYR A 1180 -24.82 13.37 -19.45
C TYR A 1180 -24.86 14.90 -19.45
N ARG A 1181 -25.99 15.46 -19.93
CA ARG A 1181 -26.22 16.91 -20.03
C ARG A 1181 -27.09 17.46 -18.90
N GLY A 1182 -26.79 17.07 -17.66
CA GLY A 1182 -27.32 17.74 -16.46
C GLY A 1182 -28.84 17.70 -16.30
N GLY A 1183 -29.49 16.58 -16.62
CA GLY A 1183 -30.95 16.42 -16.48
C GLY A 1183 -31.76 16.76 -17.75
N GLY A 1184 -31.12 16.80 -18.92
CA GLY A 1184 -31.81 16.86 -20.22
C GLY A 1184 -32.60 15.58 -20.55
N ALA A 1185 -33.43 15.65 -21.59
CA ALA A 1185 -34.41 14.61 -21.99
C ALA A 1185 -33.83 13.30 -22.58
N THR A 1186 -32.60 12.93 -22.22
CA THR A 1186 -31.92 11.68 -22.63
C THR A 1186 -31.58 10.76 -21.46
N THR A 1187 -31.77 11.20 -20.21
CA THR A 1187 -31.64 10.38 -19.00
C THR A 1187 -33.03 10.05 -18.47
N THR A 1188 -33.38 8.77 -18.38
CA THR A 1188 -34.60 8.32 -17.69
C THR A 1188 -34.30 8.16 -16.19
N TRP A 1189 -35.27 8.45 -15.32
CA TRP A 1189 -35.08 8.49 -13.86
C TRP A 1189 -36.14 7.69 -13.11
N ASN A 1190 -35.73 7.06 -12.01
CA ASN A 1190 -36.61 6.48 -10.99
C ASN A 1190 -36.12 6.91 -9.60
N LEU A 1191 -36.99 7.60 -8.85
CA LEU A 1191 -36.68 8.09 -7.49
C LEU A 1191 -37.64 7.58 -6.41
N GLU A 1192 -38.76 6.94 -6.78
CA GLU A 1192 -39.77 6.47 -5.83
C GLU A 1192 -39.47 5.05 -5.30
N ASN A 1193 -38.93 4.20 -6.16
CA ASN A 1193 -38.42 2.87 -5.80
C ASN A 1193 -37.36 2.43 -6.83
N PRO A 1194 -36.15 3.05 -6.82
CA PRO A 1194 -35.07 2.72 -7.76
C PRO A 1194 -34.66 1.25 -7.67
N MET A 1195 -34.11 0.72 -8.77
CA MET A 1195 -33.34 -0.52 -8.72
C MET A 1195 -32.21 -0.38 -7.69
N ARG A 1196 -31.95 -1.43 -6.91
CA ARG A 1196 -30.86 -1.46 -5.91
C ARG A 1196 -30.07 -2.73 -6.11
N ARG A 1197 -28.75 -2.60 -6.23
CA ARG A 1197 -27.81 -3.71 -6.42
C ARG A 1197 -26.39 -3.24 -6.11
N ASP A 1198 -25.40 -4.12 -6.21
CA ASP A 1198 -23.98 -3.74 -6.06
C ASP A 1198 -23.18 -3.75 -7.37
N THR A 1199 -23.64 -4.44 -8.42
CA THR A 1199 -22.85 -4.61 -9.65
C THR A 1199 -23.65 -4.23 -10.90
N VAL A 1200 -23.26 -3.16 -11.61
CA VAL A 1200 -23.99 -2.63 -12.78
C VAL A 1200 -23.11 -2.50 -14.03
N THR A 1201 -23.65 -2.92 -15.17
CA THR A 1201 -23.01 -2.72 -16.48
C THR A 1201 -23.34 -1.32 -17.01
N VAL A 1202 -22.32 -0.55 -17.39
CA VAL A 1202 -22.45 0.71 -18.12
C VAL A 1202 -21.97 0.50 -19.56
N PRO A 1203 -22.87 0.50 -20.56
CA PRO A 1203 -22.49 0.32 -21.96
C PRO A 1203 -21.62 1.46 -22.49
N SER A 1204 -20.88 1.20 -23.58
CA SER A 1204 -20.17 2.26 -24.30
C SER A 1204 -21.14 3.31 -24.83
N GLU A 1205 -20.75 4.58 -24.78
CA GLU A 1205 -21.59 5.75 -25.10
C GLU A 1205 -22.84 5.98 -24.21
N TRP A 1206 -23.02 5.26 -23.10
CA TRP A 1206 -24.09 5.51 -22.11
C TRP A 1206 -23.56 6.05 -20.78
N HIS A 1207 -24.45 6.51 -19.90
CA HIS A 1207 -24.13 6.93 -18.53
C HIS A 1207 -25.12 6.38 -17.50
N VAL A 1208 -24.63 6.00 -16.32
CA VAL A 1208 -25.47 5.54 -15.18
C VAL A 1208 -25.31 6.49 -14.00
N VAL A 1209 -26.42 6.81 -13.34
CA VAL A 1209 -26.49 7.64 -12.13
C VAL A 1209 -26.85 6.77 -10.93
N ILE A 1210 -25.95 6.73 -9.96
CA ILE A 1210 -26.14 6.07 -8.66
C ILE A 1210 -26.29 7.10 -7.54
N ARG A 1211 -27.09 6.77 -6.52
CA ARG A 1211 -27.19 7.52 -5.27
C ARG A 1211 -26.99 6.63 -4.07
N PHE A 1212 -26.49 7.21 -2.98
CA PHE A 1212 -26.25 6.48 -1.75
C PHE A 1212 -26.19 7.40 -0.53
N ALA A 1213 -26.44 6.79 0.61
CA ALA A 1213 -26.07 7.36 1.89
C ALA A 1213 -24.62 6.96 2.20
N ALA A 1214 -23.74 7.89 2.55
CA ALA A 1214 -22.40 7.61 3.05
C ALA A 1214 -22.43 7.14 4.53
N ASP A 1215 -23.38 6.27 4.87
CA ASP A 1215 -23.74 5.86 6.24
C ASP A 1215 -22.84 4.74 6.81
N ASN A 1216 -21.73 4.44 6.13
CA ASN A 1216 -20.78 3.41 6.50
C ASN A 1216 -19.34 3.93 6.36
N PRO A 1217 -18.74 4.46 7.44
CA PRO A 1217 -17.38 4.99 7.43
C PRO A 1217 -16.34 3.94 7.04
N GLY A 1218 -15.46 4.28 6.10
CA GLY A 1218 -14.46 3.36 5.56
C GLY A 1218 -13.84 3.87 4.25
N ILE A 1219 -12.86 3.13 3.73
CA ILE A 1219 -12.30 3.33 2.39
C ILE A 1219 -12.81 2.20 1.50
N TRP A 1220 -13.69 2.52 0.58
CA TRP A 1220 -14.42 1.55 -0.25
C TRP A 1220 -13.92 1.58 -1.70
N ALA A 1221 -13.67 0.41 -2.29
CA ALA A 1221 -13.29 0.30 -3.69
C ALA A 1221 -14.49 0.49 -4.63
N LEU A 1222 -14.22 1.07 -5.80
CA LEU A 1222 -15.06 1.03 -6.99
C LEU A 1222 -14.16 0.72 -8.19
N HIS A 1223 -14.51 -0.32 -8.95
CA HIS A 1223 -13.68 -0.83 -10.04
C HIS A 1223 -14.55 -1.55 -11.08
N CYS A 1224 -13.97 -1.80 -12.26
CA CYS A 1224 -14.54 -2.78 -13.19
C CYS A 1224 -14.28 -4.20 -12.66
N HIS A 1225 -15.26 -5.11 -12.69
CA HIS A 1225 -15.08 -6.48 -12.18
C HIS A 1225 -14.37 -7.42 -13.14
N VAL A 1226 -14.35 -7.09 -14.45
CA VAL A 1226 -13.49 -7.77 -15.43
C VAL A 1226 -12.05 -7.77 -14.90
N ALA A 1227 -11.50 -8.95 -14.61
CA ALA A 1227 -10.27 -9.11 -13.83
C ALA A 1227 -9.08 -8.34 -14.45
N TRP A 1228 -9.01 -8.39 -15.79
CA TRP A 1228 -8.02 -7.69 -16.60
C TRP A 1228 -8.14 -6.16 -16.48
N HIS A 1229 -9.37 -5.63 -16.40
CA HIS A 1229 -9.64 -4.20 -16.20
C HIS A 1229 -9.38 -3.76 -14.76
N MET A 1230 -9.67 -4.60 -13.78
CA MET A 1230 -9.37 -4.35 -12.37
C MET A 1230 -7.86 -4.12 -12.18
N GLU A 1231 -7.02 -5.00 -12.73
CA GLU A 1231 -5.55 -4.87 -12.63
C GLU A 1231 -4.96 -3.77 -13.53
N ALA A 1232 -5.59 -3.44 -14.66
CA ALA A 1232 -5.18 -2.29 -15.49
C ALA A 1232 -5.58 -0.92 -14.89
N SER A 1233 -6.63 -0.87 -14.06
CA SER A 1233 -7.11 0.36 -13.38
C SER A 1233 -6.51 0.57 -11.99
N ARG A 1234 -6.27 -0.54 -11.27
CA ARG A 1234 -5.88 -0.61 -9.85
C ARG A 1234 -6.81 0.15 -8.90
N SER A 1235 -8.11 0.11 -9.21
CA SER A 1235 -9.26 0.61 -8.42
C SER A 1235 -9.35 2.14 -8.20
N TRP A 1236 -10.58 2.65 -8.23
CA TRP A 1236 -10.92 3.95 -7.64
C TRP A 1236 -11.48 3.74 -6.23
N GLN A 1237 -11.44 4.76 -5.38
CA GLN A 1237 -11.68 4.59 -3.93
C GLN A 1237 -12.42 5.78 -3.34
N PHE A 1238 -13.29 5.51 -2.37
CA PHE A 1238 -14.16 6.49 -1.70
C PHE A 1238 -13.92 6.50 -0.19
N THR A 1239 -13.80 7.68 0.41
CA THR A 1239 -13.79 7.89 1.86
C THR A 1239 -15.18 8.27 2.35
N GLY A 1240 -15.93 7.34 2.95
CA GLY A 1240 -17.22 7.64 3.59
C GLY A 1240 -17.01 8.42 4.90
N SER A 1241 -17.66 9.57 5.07
CA SER A 1241 -17.40 10.45 6.22
C SER A 1241 -18.65 10.89 6.99
N GLU A 1242 -18.80 10.33 8.19
CA GLU A 1242 -19.08 11.14 9.38
C GLU A 1242 -17.92 10.95 10.36
N GLY A 1243 -17.31 12.06 10.79
CA GLY A 1243 -16.48 12.08 12.00
C GLY A 1243 -15.20 11.21 12.02
N THR A 1244 -14.25 11.41 11.10
CA THR A 1244 -12.83 11.10 11.41
C THR A 1244 -12.30 12.11 12.43
N ARG A 1245 -12.63 11.92 13.72
CA ARG A 1245 -12.27 12.83 14.81
C ARG A 1245 -12.27 12.20 16.20
#